data_AF-A0A1Y3NG40-F1
#
_entry.id   AF-A0A1Y3NG40-F1
#
_cell.length_a   1.000
_cell.length_b   1.000
_cell.length_c   1.000
_cell.angle_alpha   90.00
_cell.angle_beta   90.00
_cell.angle_gamma   90.00
#
_symmetry.space_group_name_H-M   'P 1'
#
loop_
_entity.id
_entity.type
_entity.pdbx_description
1 polymer ?
#
loop_
_entity_poly.entity_id
_entity_poly.type
_entity_poly.pdbx_seq_one_letter_code
_entity_poly.pdbx_strand_id
1 'polypeptide(L)'
;MKLFSIYSVLGVTVVAEVLTTTTVTTTDTITTDTITTDTTITTDSTTTTSPEQELNLTNDCITEISRYEECFDGLDIDELKSPEQIENFCLAFTQPKCQNFMNDLSKTTYACMVEGGEGEEEGKGGVIIYDDVVALKKVLEFKIEYLLVCSQKKDGSLCPVSQLYTTNHTALMEQEQEKMTEEQIKVVTDDCQIEECNERMLTTFSDFNRLLQVLSIVYHEYYENDNEPYFLDQLLFGYQDFYANKKCDVKDILPDPHEEVNTKCMETLAQYQDCVTLIRTKNIGKDQIEDFCDLFQQPQCESLVKAMETEGEEGEEFVCMPTSSMLTKTMEETETILAYKMDYLLFCSKDQTGNRCPVSHYSVTHLNDLFTEQESITASQHDIITQDCQLEECNKKRMAYFNASEQYSIINYYLYDYLEDPKAEPYFLSQLTYGYQDFYYNKTCDVTDIRIAGTEKDPEEEEEEEEYGDEFTFGTDSNLSPQCQKEYTEYSTCLFQLMDIDTDSSKGIKNMCQIMSGAQCHGIVQTISNPSSVCIESIDTKNPNFMDYFYGISILSFKMEYLMYCVTDSQGKVCPLSQYLIDTMINEENNNETGSGGGDGGNGGDGTEEDIIPPEQLHIIADDCRNINCNSRMRIINKYANYIENAMKSIQDGEMMESDEGAMEKFINNYLEGSCSAIDQSNASLDSKVIAYLTEHANEEPVLDTNPPVSDPSSGTLGPLGNPTEACLAEVQKYNECLGSLGISSSSSSSSTSSFSNTESAEDLKKFCTAVEGNACKAFLSDINNSQSACINVENPVIADMISGGLHQPLRAQYQLFCSKDTTGKVCPLSQFLLENLGKYDTITDLTSQQLEMITTDCKDGSCNARMVAFLNYSESMPILASKLTETMGESVGAMLETSLSSILDENLTTLVNKVSSYYKNKECGAADNTINDDNKLSSDASSRVVMTLTFIIMTILSSFLLL
;
A
#
# COMPACT_ATOMS: atom_id res chain seq x y z
N MET A 1 -2.57 4.27 13.19
CA MET A 1 -2.30 3.23 12.16
C MET A 1 -0.80 3.17 11.91
N LYS A 2 -0.19 1.98 11.81
CA LYS A 2 1.24 1.79 11.52
C LYS A 2 1.39 1.18 10.12
N LEU A 3 2.23 1.81 9.28
CA LEU A 3 2.88 1.40 8.00
C LEU A 3 3.06 2.75 7.26
N PHE A 4 4.25 3.29 6.95
CA PHE A 4 5.45 2.76 6.30
C PHE A 4 6.70 3.55 6.74
N SER A 5 7.88 2.93 6.78
CA SER A 5 9.19 3.55 6.47
C SER A 5 10.32 2.56 6.78
N ILE A 6 11.09 2.13 5.78
CA ILE A 6 12.50 1.73 5.92
C ILE A 6 13.20 2.00 4.58
N TYR A 7 14.14 2.96 4.53
CA TYR A 7 15.46 2.79 3.91
C TYR A 7 16.43 3.89 4.38
N SER A 8 17.52 3.49 5.05
CA SER A 8 18.81 4.20 5.02
C SER A 8 19.88 3.39 5.74
N VAL A 9 20.95 3.01 5.04
CA VAL A 9 22.22 2.57 5.65
C VAL A 9 23.43 3.15 4.91
N LEU A 10 24.27 3.83 5.68
CA LEU A 10 25.63 4.29 5.37
C LEU A 10 26.63 3.14 5.25
N GLY A 11 27.62 3.25 4.34
CA GLY A 11 28.91 2.56 4.55
C GLY A 11 29.84 2.34 3.35
N VAL A 12 30.53 3.39 2.89
CA VAL A 12 31.62 3.33 1.90
C VAL A 12 32.81 2.47 2.37
N THR A 13 33.36 1.60 1.49
CA THR A 13 34.82 1.32 1.46
C THR A 13 35.31 0.92 0.06
N VAL A 14 36.35 1.62 -0.42
CA VAL A 14 37.01 1.52 -1.73
C VAL A 14 38.15 0.50 -1.73
N VAL A 15 38.26 -0.38 -2.74
CA VAL A 15 39.55 -0.91 -3.28
C VAL A 15 39.43 -1.26 -4.78
N ALA A 16 40.48 -0.94 -5.52
CA ALA A 16 40.60 -0.86 -6.99
C ALA A 16 41.08 -2.12 -7.73
N GLU A 17 40.74 -2.15 -9.04
CA GLU A 17 41.44 -2.66 -10.26
C GLU A 17 41.98 -4.11 -10.33
N VAL A 18 41.66 -4.83 -11.43
CA VAL A 18 42.57 -5.06 -12.59
C VAL A 18 41.79 -5.62 -13.81
N LEU A 19 41.94 -4.94 -14.94
CA LEU A 19 41.54 -5.34 -16.30
C LEU A 19 42.39 -6.48 -16.88
N THR A 20 41.75 -7.45 -17.54
CA THR A 20 42.34 -8.12 -18.72
C THR A 20 41.28 -8.43 -19.77
N THR A 21 41.41 -7.74 -20.91
CA THR A 21 40.70 -7.98 -22.17
C THR A 21 41.19 -9.26 -22.85
N THR A 22 40.30 -10.05 -23.43
CA THR A 22 40.67 -10.99 -24.50
C THR A 22 39.56 -11.06 -25.54
N THR A 23 39.88 -10.58 -26.73
CA THR A 23 39.06 -10.63 -27.94
C THR A 23 39.08 -12.04 -28.54
N VAL A 24 37.91 -12.59 -28.87
CA VAL A 24 37.79 -13.76 -29.76
C VAL A 24 36.83 -13.42 -30.88
N THR A 25 37.35 -13.51 -32.10
CA THR A 25 36.62 -13.35 -33.37
C THR A 25 36.23 -14.73 -33.87
N THR A 26 34.94 -14.94 -34.16
CA THR A 26 34.48 -16.08 -34.96
C THR A 26 33.45 -15.62 -35.98
N THR A 27 33.88 -15.55 -37.22
CA THR A 27 33.06 -15.65 -38.44
C THR A 27 32.43 -17.04 -38.51
N ASP A 28 31.12 -17.12 -38.77
CA ASP A 28 30.57 -18.30 -39.40
C ASP A 28 29.45 -18.00 -40.40
N THR A 29 29.45 -18.85 -41.42
CA THR A 29 28.81 -18.69 -42.73
C THR A 29 27.54 -19.53 -42.75
N ILE A 30 26.38 -18.91 -42.97
CA ILE A 30 25.10 -19.63 -43.11
C ILE A 30 24.97 -20.14 -44.55
N THR A 31 24.83 -21.46 -44.70
CA THR A 31 24.35 -22.10 -45.93
C THR A 31 22.95 -22.65 -45.66
N THR A 32 21.99 -22.16 -46.43
CA THR A 32 20.59 -22.58 -46.46
C THR A 32 20.44 -23.81 -47.36
N ASP A 33 19.86 -24.89 -46.82
CA ASP A 33 19.26 -25.94 -47.65
C ASP A 33 17.85 -26.25 -47.16
N THR A 34 16.90 -26.02 -48.06
CA THR A 34 15.46 -26.18 -47.89
C THR A 34 15.08 -27.63 -48.23
N ILE A 35 14.44 -28.36 -47.31
CA ILE A 35 13.78 -29.64 -47.61
C ILE A 35 12.30 -29.49 -47.26
N THR A 36 11.48 -29.44 -48.30
CA THR A 36 10.02 -29.51 -48.26
C THR A 36 9.58 -30.97 -48.11
N THR A 37 8.84 -31.27 -47.04
CA THR A 37 8.01 -32.48 -46.95
C THR A 37 6.61 -32.13 -46.49
N ASP A 38 5.67 -32.19 -47.43
CA ASP A 38 4.22 -32.17 -47.21
C ASP A 38 3.81 -33.32 -46.28
N THR A 39 3.29 -32.99 -45.10
CA THR A 39 2.49 -33.91 -44.30
C THR A 39 1.22 -33.20 -43.84
N THR A 40 0.09 -33.58 -44.44
CA THR A 40 -1.24 -33.06 -44.12
C THR A 40 -1.67 -33.65 -42.78
N ILE A 41 -1.60 -32.85 -41.72
CA ILE A 41 -2.19 -33.17 -40.41
C ILE A 41 -3.52 -32.42 -40.31
N THR A 42 -4.59 -33.18 -40.05
CA THR A 42 -5.92 -32.67 -39.74
C THR A 42 -5.92 -32.27 -38.27
N THR A 43 -5.93 -30.97 -37.98
CA THR A 43 -6.09 -30.43 -36.63
C THR A 43 -7.56 -30.22 -36.34
N ASP A 44 -8.08 -30.94 -35.35
CA ASP A 44 -9.32 -30.61 -34.67
C ASP A 44 -9.17 -29.27 -33.96
N SER A 45 -10.12 -28.38 -34.21
CA SER A 45 -10.20 -27.02 -33.65
C SER A 45 -10.73 -27.11 -32.21
N THR A 46 -9.82 -27.20 -31.24
CA THR A 46 -10.09 -26.75 -29.87
C THR A 46 -9.83 -25.24 -29.83
N THR A 47 -10.89 -24.47 -29.58
CA THR A 47 -10.87 -23.02 -29.44
C THR A 47 -10.19 -22.69 -28.12
N THR A 48 -8.88 -22.43 -28.15
CA THR A 48 -8.17 -21.75 -27.07
C THR A 48 -8.60 -20.29 -27.12
N THR A 49 -9.30 -19.82 -26.11
CA THR A 49 -9.57 -18.40 -25.89
C THR A 49 -8.24 -17.72 -25.56
N SER A 50 -7.86 -16.73 -26.38
CA SER A 50 -6.69 -15.88 -26.14
C SER A 50 -6.92 -15.03 -24.89
N PRO A 51 -5.89 -14.73 -24.07
CA PRO A 51 -5.99 -13.81 -22.92
C PRO A 51 -6.61 -12.44 -23.25
N GLU A 52 -6.59 -12.02 -24.51
CA GLU A 52 -7.19 -10.76 -25.01
C GLU A 52 -8.73 -10.66 -24.86
N GLN A 53 -9.44 -11.70 -24.41
CA GLN A 53 -10.90 -11.65 -24.18
C GLN A 53 -11.31 -11.18 -22.78
N GLU A 54 -10.39 -10.97 -21.84
CA GLU A 54 -10.71 -10.50 -20.48
C GLU A 54 -10.77 -8.97 -20.35
N LEU A 55 -10.05 -8.22 -21.20
CA LEU A 55 -10.11 -6.76 -21.25
C LEU A 55 -11.12 -6.29 -22.31
N ASN A 56 -11.98 -5.33 -21.97
CA ASN A 56 -12.98 -4.74 -22.86
C ASN A 56 -12.37 -3.70 -23.79
N LEU A 57 -11.36 -4.12 -24.56
CA LEU A 57 -10.62 -3.27 -25.48
C LEU A 57 -11.45 -2.90 -26.73
N THR A 58 -11.26 -1.69 -27.27
CA THR A 58 -11.82 -1.35 -28.57
C THR A 58 -11.16 -2.18 -29.68
N ASN A 59 -11.88 -2.45 -30.77
CA ASN A 59 -11.31 -3.19 -31.91
C ASN A 59 -10.04 -2.55 -32.48
N ASP A 60 -9.97 -1.22 -32.43
CA ASP A 60 -8.80 -0.46 -32.90
C ASP A 60 -7.62 -0.66 -31.94
N CYS A 61 -7.85 -0.65 -30.62
CA CYS A 61 -6.83 -0.98 -29.63
C CYS A 61 -6.38 -2.44 -29.72
N ILE A 62 -7.30 -3.42 -29.81
CA ILE A 62 -6.98 -4.84 -30.01
C ILE A 62 -6.09 -5.02 -31.25
N THR A 63 -6.43 -4.35 -32.35
CA THR A 63 -5.64 -4.42 -33.59
C THR A 63 -4.25 -3.81 -33.41
N GLU A 64 -4.09 -2.82 -32.53
CA GLU A 64 -2.78 -2.27 -32.19
C GLU A 64 -1.97 -3.21 -31.30
N ILE A 65 -2.53 -3.67 -30.18
CA ILE A 65 -1.86 -4.52 -29.19
C ILE A 65 -1.45 -5.87 -29.78
N SER A 66 -2.34 -6.53 -30.53
CA SER A 66 -2.04 -7.81 -31.20
C SER A 66 -0.89 -7.74 -32.21
N ARG A 67 -0.52 -6.54 -32.70
CA ARG A 67 0.68 -6.39 -33.55
C ARG A 67 1.98 -6.48 -32.76
N TYR A 68 1.93 -6.23 -31.46
CA TYR A 68 3.07 -6.19 -30.54
C TYR A 68 3.11 -7.38 -29.59
N GLU A 69 1.98 -8.08 -29.40
CA GLU A 69 1.84 -9.24 -28.50
C GLU A 69 2.98 -10.26 -28.65
N GLU A 70 3.25 -10.79 -29.84
CA GLU A 70 4.35 -11.76 -30.05
C GLU A 70 5.74 -11.20 -29.66
N CYS A 71 5.93 -9.87 -29.74
CA CYS A 71 7.17 -9.24 -29.33
C CYS A 71 7.28 -9.18 -27.80
N PHE A 72 6.21 -8.72 -27.14
CA PHE A 72 6.13 -8.57 -25.68
C PHE A 72 6.09 -9.91 -24.96
N ASP A 73 5.54 -10.95 -25.59
CA ASP A 73 5.56 -12.32 -25.07
C ASP A 73 6.99 -12.80 -24.86
N GLY A 74 7.39 -12.91 -23.58
CA GLY A 74 8.72 -13.32 -23.14
C GLY A 74 9.71 -12.17 -22.90
N LEU A 75 9.27 -10.92 -23.00
CA LEU A 75 9.93 -9.77 -22.37
C LEU A 75 9.44 -9.65 -20.93
N ASP A 76 9.85 -10.60 -20.09
CA ASP A 76 9.58 -10.60 -18.65
C ASP A 76 10.68 -9.78 -17.97
N ILE A 77 10.55 -8.46 -18.06
CA ILE A 77 11.49 -7.51 -17.48
C ILE A 77 10.68 -6.52 -16.68
N ASP A 78 10.51 -6.82 -15.39
CA ASP A 78 9.89 -5.88 -14.46
C ASP A 78 10.76 -4.63 -14.30
N GLU A 79 12.10 -4.79 -14.26
CA GLU A 79 13.06 -3.67 -14.16
C GLU A 79 14.45 -4.02 -14.75
N LEU A 80 15.07 -3.09 -15.48
CA LEU A 80 16.41 -3.23 -16.07
C LEU A 80 17.54 -2.94 -15.05
N LYS A 81 17.79 -3.80 -14.08
CA LYS A 81 18.76 -3.52 -12.98
C LYS A 81 20.25 -3.57 -13.38
N SER A 82 20.58 -4.13 -14.53
CA SER A 82 21.97 -4.38 -14.91
C SER A 82 22.26 -4.16 -16.41
N PRO A 83 23.51 -3.85 -16.79
CA PRO A 83 23.89 -3.75 -18.20
C PRO A 83 23.59 -5.01 -19.02
N GLU A 84 23.67 -6.20 -18.42
CA GLU A 84 23.36 -7.48 -19.08
C GLU A 84 21.85 -7.60 -19.38
N GLN A 85 20.98 -7.17 -18.46
CA GLN A 85 19.54 -7.11 -18.71
C GLN A 85 19.22 -6.11 -19.81
N ILE A 86 19.86 -4.94 -19.83
CA ILE A 86 19.70 -3.95 -20.89
C ILE A 86 20.14 -4.53 -22.24
N GLU A 87 21.27 -5.24 -22.30
CA GLU A 87 21.73 -5.89 -23.53
C GLU A 87 20.72 -6.95 -24.00
N ASN A 88 20.23 -7.80 -23.10
CA ASN A 88 19.23 -8.82 -23.41
C ASN A 88 17.91 -8.22 -23.89
N PHE A 89 17.47 -7.13 -23.26
CA PHE A 89 16.31 -6.35 -23.67
C PHE A 89 16.48 -5.83 -25.10
N CYS A 90 17.60 -5.14 -25.38
CA CYS A 90 17.87 -4.65 -26.73
C CYS A 90 17.97 -5.77 -27.78
N LEU A 91 18.55 -6.92 -27.42
CA LEU A 91 18.65 -8.08 -28.30
C LEU A 91 17.29 -8.69 -28.63
N ALA A 92 16.35 -8.70 -27.68
CA ALA A 92 15.02 -9.23 -27.90
C ALA A 92 14.25 -8.49 -29.02
N PHE A 93 14.40 -7.17 -29.11
CA PHE A 93 13.80 -6.36 -30.17
C PHE A 93 14.44 -6.55 -31.56
N THR A 94 15.61 -7.19 -31.64
CA THR A 94 16.21 -7.58 -32.94
C THR A 94 15.56 -8.82 -33.55
N GLN A 95 14.73 -9.53 -32.80
CA GLN A 95 14.08 -10.74 -33.27
C GLN A 95 13.00 -10.42 -34.31
N PRO A 96 12.78 -11.29 -35.33
CA PRO A 96 11.78 -11.05 -36.36
C PRO A 96 10.36 -10.79 -35.84
N LYS A 97 10.00 -11.40 -34.71
CA LYS A 97 8.70 -11.22 -34.04
C LYS A 97 8.45 -9.77 -33.57
N CYS A 98 9.51 -9.01 -33.35
CA CYS A 98 9.45 -7.61 -32.94
C CYS A 98 9.43 -6.60 -34.09
N GLN A 99 9.44 -7.06 -35.35
CA GLN A 99 9.54 -6.16 -36.50
C GLN A 99 8.39 -5.15 -36.59
N ASN A 100 7.17 -5.55 -36.19
CA ASN A 100 6.01 -4.65 -36.19
C ASN A 100 6.17 -3.52 -35.16
N PHE A 101 6.58 -3.85 -33.94
CA PHE A 101 6.89 -2.87 -32.90
C PHE A 101 8.01 -1.92 -33.36
N MET A 102 9.09 -2.48 -33.89
CA MET A 102 10.23 -1.70 -34.40
C MET A 102 9.88 -0.75 -35.54
N ASN A 103 8.95 -1.13 -36.42
CA ASN A 103 8.46 -0.26 -37.49
C ASN A 103 7.57 0.88 -36.97
N ASP A 104 6.96 0.68 -35.80
CA ASP A 104 6.02 1.62 -35.18
C ASP A 104 6.66 2.48 -34.10
N LEU A 105 7.94 2.24 -33.79
CA LEU A 105 8.67 2.95 -32.74
C LEU A 105 8.63 4.48 -32.89
N SER A 106 8.69 4.98 -34.13
CA SER A 106 8.64 6.43 -34.40
C SER A 106 7.22 7.01 -34.53
N LYS A 107 6.16 6.20 -34.36
CA LYS A 107 4.78 6.69 -34.42
C LYS A 107 4.38 7.26 -33.06
N THR A 108 3.75 8.43 -33.07
CA THR A 108 3.26 9.11 -31.85
C THR A 108 1.73 9.13 -31.76
N THR A 109 1.06 8.43 -32.68
CA THR A 109 -0.40 8.28 -32.71
C THR A 109 -0.75 6.84 -32.38
N TYR A 110 -1.70 6.67 -31.47
CA TYR A 110 -2.09 5.39 -30.89
C TYR A 110 -3.58 5.12 -31.12
N ALA A 111 -3.91 3.92 -31.57
CA ALA A 111 -5.28 3.46 -31.74
C ALA A 111 -5.97 3.18 -30.40
N CYS A 112 -5.21 2.77 -29.37
CA CYS A 112 -5.67 2.63 -27.98
C CYS A 112 -5.99 3.94 -27.26
N MET A 113 -6.01 5.07 -27.96
CA MET A 113 -6.38 6.35 -27.38
C MET A 113 -7.42 7.01 -28.28
N VAL A 114 -8.68 6.93 -27.86
CA VAL A 114 -9.73 7.73 -28.48
C VAL A 114 -9.47 9.16 -28.04
N GLU A 115 -9.06 10.04 -28.96
CA GLU A 115 -8.95 11.48 -28.68
C GLU A 115 -10.29 11.94 -28.10
N GLY A 116 -10.33 12.08 -26.76
CA GLY A 116 -11.37 12.81 -26.07
C GLY A 116 -11.30 14.21 -26.64
N GLY A 117 -12.16 14.50 -27.60
CA GLY A 117 -12.08 15.75 -28.34
C GLY A 117 -12.12 16.90 -27.36
N GLU A 118 -11.03 17.65 -27.26
CA GLU A 118 -10.98 18.99 -26.65
C GLU A 118 -11.88 20.00 -27.42
N GLY A 119 -12.77 19.52 -28.28
CA GLY A 119 -13.84 20.30 -28.87
C GLY A 119 -14.97 20.46 -27.87
N GLU A 120 -15.13 21.68 -27.37
CA GLU A 120 -16.21 22.23 -26.53
C GLU A 120 -17.66 21.98 -27.04
N GLU A 121 -17.92 21.06 -27.97
CA GLU A 121 -19.29 20.63 -28.27
C GLU A 121 -19.81 19.75 -27.13
N GLU A 122 -20.29 20.43 -26.09
CA GLU A 122 -21.11 19.89 -24.99
C GLU A 122 -22.05 18.79 -25.53
N GLY A 123 -21.72 17.53 -25.22
CA GLY A 123 -22.60 16.38 -25.49
C GLY A 123 -22.04 15.28 -26.40
N LYS A 124 -20.77 15.33 -26.82
CA LYS A 124 -20.10 14.19 -27.48
C LYS A 124 -18.71 13.89 -26.91
N GLY A 125 -18.58 13.85 -25.59
CA GLY A 125 -17.40 13.28 -24.95
C GLY A 125 -17.26 11.82 -25.40
N GLY A 126 -16.13 11.48 -26.04
CA GLY A 126 -15.78 10.09 -26.25
C GLY A 126 -15.66 9.41 -24.90
N VAL A 127 -16.27 8.23 -24.74
CA VAL A 127 -16.10 7.42 -23.54
C VAL A 127 -14.64 6.96 -23.54
N ILE A 128 -13.86 7.41 -22.55
CA ILE A 128 -12.54 6.85 -22.28
C ILE A 128 -12.78 5.43 -21.80
N ILE A 129 -12.25 4.44 -22.52
CA ILE A 129 -12.30 3.04 -22.11
C ILE A 129 -11.03 2.78 -21.29
N TYR A 130 -11.19 2.51 -19.99
CA TYR A 130 -10.08 2.34 -19.06
C TYR A 130 -9.10 1.25 -19.53
N ASP A 131 -9.62 0.12 -20.01
CA ASP A 131 -8.80 -1.00 -20.50
C ASP A 131 -7.90 -0.61 -21.68
N ASP A 132 -8.39 0.23 -22.61
CA ASP A 132 -7.58 0.75 -23.72
C ASP A 132 -6.41 1.60 -23.20
N VAL A 133 -6.65 2.39 -22.15
CA VAL A 133 -5.66 3.26 -21.52
C VAL A 133 -4.58 2.43 -20.80
N VAL A 134 -4.98 1.37 -20.09
CA VAL A 134 -4.04 0.45 -19.43
C VAL A 134 -3.17 -0.29 -20.46
N ALA A 135 -3.78 -0.78 -21.56
CA ALA A 135 -3.02 -1.44 -22.62
C ALA A 135 -2.01 -0.48 -23.30
N LEU A 136 -2.40 0.79 -23.47
CA LEU A 136 -1.53 1.82 -24.03
C LEU A 136 -0.36 2.16 -23.09
N LYS A 137 -0.56 2.19 -21.77
CA LYS A 137 0.50 2.43 -20.77
C LYS A 137 1.72 1.54 -21.04
N LYS A 138 1.50 0.21 -21.12
CA LYS A 138 2.55 -0.79 -21.35
C LYS A 138 3.28 -0.60 -22.68
N VAL A 139 2.55 -0.25 -23.75
CA VAL A 139 3.16 0.05 -25.06
C VAL A 139 4.09 1.27 -24.96
N LEU A 140 3.65 2.33 -24.29
CA LEU A 140 4.43 3.56 -24.13
C LEU A 140 5.68 3.33 -23.29
N GLU A 141 5.57 2.62 -22.16
CA GLU A 141 6.70 2.25 -21.30
C GLU A 141 7.79 1.52 -22.11
N PHE A 142 7.44 0.46 -22.84
CA PHE A 142 8.40 -0.27 -23.68
C PHE A 142 9.02 0.60 -24.78
N LYS A 143 8.24 1.50 -25.40
CA LYS A 143 8.76 2.41 -26.43
C LYS A 143 9.76 3.40 -25.83
N ILE A 144 9.41 4.04 -24.72
CA ILE A 144 10.26 5.02 -24.04
C ILE A 144 11.55 4.35 -23.59
N GLU A 145 11.45 3.20 -22.93
CA GLU A 145 12.60 2.44 -22.45
C GLU A 145 13.51 2.01 -23.61
N TYR A 146 12.96 1.41 -24.67
CA TYR A 146 13.74 1.06 -25.86
C TYR A 146 14.43 2.27 -26.50
N LEU A 147 13.70 3.38 -26.67
CA LEU A 147 14.25 4.61 -27.23
C LEU A 147 15.39 5.14 -26.35
N LEU A 148 15.23 5.10 -25.02
CA LEU A 148 16.25 5.54 -24.08
C LEU A 148 17.49 4.64 -24.09
N VAL A 149 17.35 3.31 -24.04
CA VAL A 149 18.49 2.41 -23.76
C VAL A 149 19.07 1.68 -24.98
N CYS A 150 18.28 1.46 -26.04
CA CYS A 150 18.69 0.59 -27.17
C CYS A 150 19.00 1.33 -28.48
N SER A 151 18.81 2.64 -28.53
CA SER A 151 18.86 3.35 -29.80
C SER A 151 20.27 3.52 -30.34
N GLN A 152 20.41 3.29 -31.64
CA GLN A 152 21.68 3.27 -32.36
C GLN A 152 21.75 4.38 -33.42
N LYS A 153 22.97 4.86 -33.63
CA LYS A 153 23.35 5.70 -34.77
C LYS A 153 23.29 4.88 -36.06
N LYS A 154 23.42 5.56 -37.21
CA LYS A 154 23.51 4.91 -38.53
C LYS A 154 24.66 3.90 -38.68
N ASP A 155 25.70 4.00 -37.87
CA ASP A 155 26.85 3.08 -37.89
C ASP A 155 26.67 1.85 -36.98
N GLY A 156 25.52 1.73 -36.30
CA GLY A 156 25.20 0.65 -35.37
C GLY A 156 25.74 0.84 -33.95
N SER A 157 26.51 1.91 -33.68
CA SER A 157 26.88 2.26 -32.30
C SER A 157 25.71 2.90 -31.55
N LEU A 158 25.64 2.77 -30.23
CA LEU A 158 24.60 3.41 -29.43
C LEU A 158 24.65 4.95 -29.53
N CYS A 159 23.48 5.59 -29.49
CA CYS A 159 23.35 7.03 -29.31
C CYS A 159 23.99 7.44 -27.96
N PRO A 160 24.62 8.63 -27.85
CA PRO A 160 25.32 9.01 -26.62
C PRO A 160 24.51 8.88 -25.33
N VAL A 161 23.23 9.31 -25.31
CA VAL A 161 22.35 9.16 -24.13
C VAL A 161 22.09 7.68 -23.84
N SER A 162 21.82 6.87 -24.86
CA SER A 162 21.63 5.42 -24.68
C SER A 162 22.87 4.73 -24.15
N GLN A 163 24.05 5.10 -24.68
CA GLN A 163 25.31 4.58 -24.19
C GLN A 163 25.57 4.92 -22.73
N LEU A 164 25.25 6.16 -22.32
CA LEU A 164 25.34 6.59 -20.93
C LEU A 164 24.39 5.78 -20.04
N TYR A 165 23.14 5.58 -20.46
CA TYR A 165 22.17 4.73 -19.75
C TYR A 165 22.68 3.30 -19.61
N THR A 166 23.08 2.63 -20.69
CA THR A 166 23.54 1.24 -20.63
C THR A 166 24.78 1.07 -19.75
N THR A 167 25.68 2.06 -19.72
CA THR A 167 26.95 1.94 -18.98
C THR A 167 26.80 2.31 -17.50
N ASN A 168 25.91 3.28 -17.20
CA ASN A 168 25.79 3.87 -15.88
C ASN A 168 24.40 3.70 -15.26
N HIS A 169 23.58 2.77 -15.76
CA HIS A 169 22.17 2.61 -15.35
C HIS A 169 21.96 2.69 -13.84
N THR A 170 22.60 1.82 -13.07
CA THR A 170 22.52 1.80 -11.60
C THR A 170 22.84 3.16 -10.98
N ALA A 171 23.89 3.84 -11.46
CA ALA A 171 24.27 5.16 -10.94
C ALA A 171 23.31 6.28 -11.40
N LEU A 172 22.61 6.12 -12.52
CA LEU A 172 21.60 7.08 -12.96
C LEU A 172 20.28 6.88 -12.24
N MET A 173 19.92 5.64 -11.89
CA MET A 173 18.66 5.31 -11.23
C MET A 173 18.73 5.41 -9.70
N GLU A 174 19.86 5.04 -9.08
CA GLU A 174 19.97 4.94 -7.61
C GLU A 174 20.67 6.14 -6.96
N GLN A 175 21.45 6.92 -7.72
CA GLN A 175 22.21 8.02 -7.14
C GLN A 175 21.40 9.31 -7.18
N GLU A 176 21.09 9.86 -6.01
CA GLU A 176 20.59 11.24 -5.90
C GLU A 176 21.60 12.21 -6.53
N GLN A 177 21.11 13.06 -7.43
CA GLN A 177 21.89 14.09 -8.11
C GLN A 177 21.23 15.45 -7.92
N GLU A 178 22.01 16.46 -7.51
CA GLU A 178 21.52 17.83 -7.34
C GLU A 178 21.45 18.59 -8.67
N LYS A 179 22.27 18.16 -9.62
CA LYS A 179 22.41 18.74 -10.95
C LYS A 179 23.06 17.75 -11.89
N MET A 180 22.85 17.95 -13.18
CA MET A 180 23.59 17.20 -14.19
C MET A 180 25.08 17.53 -14.14
N THR A 181 25.91 16.50 -14.16
CA THR A 181 27.36 16.61 -14.27
C THR A 181 27.77 17.16 -15.64
N GLU A 182 28.97 17.75 -15.72
CA GLU A 182 29.54 18.21 -16.99
C GLU A 182 29.59 17.09 -18.04
N GLU A 183 29.80 15.84 -17.61
CA GLU A 183 29.81 14.67 -18.48
C GLU A 183 28.41 14.37 -19.03
N GLN A 184 27.38 14.35 -18.18
CA GLN A 184 25.99 14.12 -18.62
C GLN A 184 25.50 15.24 -19.54
N ILE A 185 25.80 16.51 -19.22
CA ILE A 185 25.49 17.68 -20.07
C ILE A 185 26.15 17.53 -21.44
N LYS A 186 27.42 17.12 -21.46
CA LYS A 186 28.15 16.86 -22.71
C LYS A 186 27.51 15.71 -23.50
N VAL A 187 27.09 14.63 -22.83
CA VAL A 187 26.39 13.50 -23.48
C VAL A 187 25.10 13.97 -24.14
N VAL A 188 24.25 14.72 -23.43
CA VAL A 188 22.99 15.28 -23.98
C VAL A 188 23.25 16.22 -25.16
N THR A 189 24.30 17.04 -25.06
CA THR A 189 24.72 17.93 -26.15
C THR A 189 25.19 17.14 -27.37
N ASP A 190 26.04 16.13 -27.17
CA ASP A 190 26.57 15.27 -28.23
C ASP A 190 25.45 14.46 -28.90
N ASP A 191 24.45 13.99 -28.13
CA ASP A 191 23.27 13.27 -28.62
C ASP A 191 22.39 14.15 -29.52
N CYS A 192 22.06 15.36 -29.06
CA CYS A 192 21.30 16.37 -29.81
C CYS A 192 21.93 16.70 -31.18
N GLN A 193 23.26 16.70 -31.27
CA GLN A 193 23.97 17.00 -32.53
C GLN A 193 23.86 15.90 -33.59
N ILE A 194 23.46 14.68 -33.21
CA ILE A 194 23.32 13.54 -34.10
C ILE A 194 21.86 13.45 -34.55
N GLU A 195 21.61 13.64 -35.84
CA GLU A 195 20.25 13.74 -36.40
C GLU A 195 19.31 12.62 -35.95
N GLU A 196 19.73 11.36 -36.14
CA GLU A 196 18.90 10.21 -35.77
C GLU A 196 18.68 10.07 -34.26
N CYS A 197 19.62 10.51 -33.42
CA CYS A 197 19.46 10.48 -31.96
C CYS A 197 18.55 11.63 -31.49
N ASN A 198 18.62 12.80 -32.13
CA ASN A 198 17.71 13.92 -31.89
C ASN A 198 16.27 13.57 -32.29
N GLU A 199 16.03 13.03 -33.49
CA GLU A 199 14.70 12.60 -33.95
C GLU A 199 14.08 11.56 -33.00
N ARG A 200 14.91 10.63 -32.52
CA ARG A 200 14.51 9.66 -31.51
C ARG A 200 14.11 10.32 -30.20
N MET A 201 14.93 11.23 -29.65
CA MET A 201 14.60 11.91 -28.40
C MET A 201 13.28 12.71 -28.49
N LEU A 202 13.01 13.33 -29.64
CA LEU A 202 11.71 13.99 -29.86
C LEU A 202 10.54 13.01 -29.82
N THR A 203 10.75 11.79 -30.32
CA THR A 203 9.77 10.70 -30.19
C THR A 203 9.60 10.29 -28.74
N THR A 204 10.70 10.12 -27.99
CA THR A 204 10.68 9.80 -26.55
C THR A 204 9.88 10.84 -25.77
N PHE A 205 10.07 12.13 -26.00
CA PHE A 205 9.31 13.18 -25.32
C PHE A 205 7.81 13.15 -25.67
N SER A 206 7.48 12.91 -26.94
CA SER A 206 6.09 12.77 -27.35
C SER A 206 5.41 11.57 -26.69
N ASP A 207 6.11 10.44 -26.59
CA ASP A 207 5.59 9.22 -25.97
C ASP A 207 5.47 9.38 -24.46
N PHE A 208 6.44 10.04 -23.82
CA PHE A 208 6.41 10.32 -22.39
C PHE A 208 5.28 11.29 -22.02
N ASN A 209 5.08 12.38 -22.76
CA ASN A 209 3.94 13.28 -22.56
C ASN A 209 2.60 12.54 -22.70
N ARG A 210 2.54 11.52 -23.59
CA ARG A 210 1.37 10.66 -23.73
C ARG A 210 1.20 9.71 -22.56
N LEU A 211 2.31 9.17 -22.03
CA LEU A 211 2.30 8.33 -20.84
C LEU A 211 1.77 9.13 -19.64
N LEU A 212 2.21 10.37 -19.43
CA LEU A 212 1.67 11.24 -18.36
C LEU A 212 0.16 11.45 -18.49
N GLN A 213 -0.36 11.63 -19.70
CA GLN A 213 -1.82 11.70 -19.92
C GLN A 213 -2.51 10.40 -19.55
N VAL A 214 -1.94 9.26 -19.94
CA VAL A 214 -2.44 7.92 -19.58
C VAL A 214 -2.45 7.73 -18.06
N LEU A 215 -1.35 8.06 -17.36
CA LEU A 215 -1.24 7.93 -15.91
C LEU A 215 -2.24 8.84 -15.19
N SER A 216 -2.46 10.07 -15.66
CA SER A 216 -3.47 10.97 -15.09
C SER A 216 -4.91 10.43 -15.20
N ILE A 217 -5.20 9.67 -16.25
CA ILE A 217 -6.49 8.99 -16.42
C ILE A 217 -6.57 7.79 -15.48
N VAL A 218 -5.50 7.00 -15.39
CA VAL A 218 -5.43 5.76 -14.61
C VAL A 218 -5.55 6.02 -13.11
N TYR A 219 -4.87 7.05 -12.60
CA TYR A 219 -4.78 7.33 -11.17
C TYR A 219 -5.71 8.45 -10.68
N HIS A 220 -6.49 9.07 -11.56
CA HIS A 220 -7.44 10.15 -11.23
C HIS A 220 -6.84 11.39 -10.54
N GLU A 221 -5.52 11.50 -10.47
CA GLU A 221 -4.77 12.62 -9.88
C GLU A 221 -3.74 13.17 -10.88
N TYR A 222 -3.27 14.39 -10.63
CA TYR A 222 -2.13 14.93 -11.37
C TYR A 222 -0.92 14.09 -10.97
N TYR A 223 -0.44 13.24 -11.88
CA TYR A 223 0.74 12.41 -11.63
C TYR A 223 1.97 13.33 -11.50
N GLU A 224 2.31 13.67 -10.26
CA GLU A 224 3.55 14.37 -9.91
C GLU A 224 4.68 13.34 -9.92
N ASN A 225 5.68 13.59 -10.75
CA ASN A 225 6.69 12.61 -11.13
C ASN A 225 7.88 12.62 -10.14
N ASP A 226 7.58 12.70 -8.86
CA ASP A 226 8.52 13.12 -7.82
C ASP A 226 9.59 12.06 -7.49
N ASN A 227 9.44 10.85 -8.04
CA ASN A 227 10.34 9.72 -7.79
C ASN A 227 11.23 9.36 -8.98
N GLU A 228 11.16 10.06 -10.12
CA GLU A 228 12.10 9.75 -11.20
C GLU A 228 13.52 10.19 -10.85
N PRO A 229 14.55 9.42 -11.23
CA PRO A 229 15.92 9.83 -11.01
C PRO A 229 16.20 11.16 -11.69
N TYR A 230 16.87 12.07 -10.98
CA TYR A 230 17.08 13.46 -11.40
C TYR A 230 17.56 13.60 -12.86
N PHE A 231 18.45 12.73 -13.34
CA PHE A 231 18.89 12.78 -14.74
C PHE A 231 17.76 12.52 -15.73
N LEU A 232 16.88 11.56 -15.45
CA LEU A 232 15.76 11.22 -16.32
C LEU A 232 14.71 12.33 -16.29
N ASP A 233 14.38 12.85 -15.10
CA ASP A 233 13.50 13.99 -14.92
C ASP A 233 13.98 15.20 -15.74
N GLN A 234 15.25 15.61 -15.54
CA GLN A 234 15.82 16.72 -16.30
C GLN A 234 15.80 16.44 -17.79
N LEU A 235 16.20 15.23 -18.22
CA LEU A 235 16.20 14.86 -19.63
C LEU A 235 14.79 14.97 -20.25
N LEU A 236 13.78 14.43 -19.58
CA LEU A 236 12.41 14.32 -20.09
C LEU A 236 11.63 15.63 -20.00
N PHE A 237 11.87 16.49 -19.01
CA PHE A 237 11.16 17.76 -18.87
C PHE A 237 12.02 18.98 -19.27
N GLY A 238 13.24 19.06 -18.74
CA GLY A 238 14.13 20.22 -18.93
C GLY A 238 14.72 20.36 -20.33
N TYR A 239 14.90 19.26 -21.07
CA TYR A 239 15.57 19.29 -22.38
C TYR A 239 14.64 19.19 -23.60
N GLN A 240 13.31 19.12 -23.46
CA GLN A 240 12.41 19.01 -24.62
C GLN A 240 12.63 20.14 -25.64
N ASP A 241 12.62 21.39 -25.16
CA ASP A 241 12.85 22.58 -25.98
C ASP A 241 14.25 22.65 -26.58
N PHE A 242 15.24 22.11 -25.86
CA PHE A 242 16.63 22.06 -26.32
C PHE A 242 16.77 21.17 -27.57
N TYR A 243 16.18 19.97 -27.53
CA TYR A 243 16.14 19.06 -28.68
C TYR A 243 15.22 19.57 -29.79
N ALA A 244 14.01 20.05 -29.47
CA ALA A 244 13.00 20.48 -30.45
C ALA A 244 13.48 21.66 -31.30
N ASN A 245 14.21 22.59 -30.69
CA ASN A 245 14.78 23.74 -31.38
C ASN A 245 16.21 23.49 -31.89
N LYS A 246 16.73 22.27 -31.73
CA LYS A 246 18.07 21.86 -32.17
C LYS A 246 19.18 22.79 -31.66
N LYS A 247 19.04 23.21 -30.41
CA LYS A 247 19.92 24.19 -29.76
C LYS A 247 21.32 23.62 -29.51
N CYS A 248 21.44 22.32 -29.22
CA CYS A 248 22.64 21.45 -29.26
C CYS A 248 24.02 22.05 -28.88
N ASP A 249 24.06 23.12 -28.11
CA ASP A 249 25.24 23.79 -27.55
C ASP A 249 24.95 24.02 -26.07
N VAL A 250 25.92 23.68 -25.21
CA VAL A 250 25.78 23.74 -23.74
C VAL A 250 25.26 25.10 -23.27
N LYS A 251 25.62 26.20 -23.96
CA LYS A 251 25.18 27.56 -23.59
C LYS A 251 23.68 27.81 -23.79
N ASP A 252 23.01 26.97 -24.57
CA ASP A 252 21.60 27.11 -24.94
C ASP A 252 20.69 26.21 -24.08
N ILE A 253 21.28 25.44 -23.16
CA ILE A 253 20.59 24.76 -22.07
C ILE A 253 20.13 25.84 -21.10
N LEU A 254 18.82 25.93 -20.88
CA LEU A 254 18.31 26.79 -19.82
C LEU A 254 18.78 26.19 -18.49
N PRO A 255 19.42 26.97 -17.61
CA PRO A 255 19.69 26.50 -16.26
C PRO A 255 18.35 26.08 -15.65
N ASP A 256 18.38 24.99 -14.88
CA ASP A 256 17.22 24.51 -14.14
C ASP A 256 16.60 25.71 -13.40
N PRO A 257 15.32 26.04 -13.64
CA PRO A 257 14.69 27.20 -13.00
C PRO A 257 14.74 27.12 -11.46
N HIS A 258 14.93 25.92 -10.91
CA HIS A 258 15.11 25.67 -9.48
C HIS A 258 16.57 25.71 -9.02
N GLU A 259 17.57 25.76 -9.92
CA GLU A 259 19.00 25.78 -9.56
C GLU A 259 19.35 26.99 -8.68
N GLU A 260 18.78 28.17 -8.97
CA GLU A 260 19.01 29.37 -8.17
C GLU A 260 18.40 29.22 -6.77
N VAL A 261 17.19 28.65 -6.66
CA VAL A 261 16.50 28.40 -5.39
C VAL A 261 17.26 27.37 -4.56
N ASN A 262 17.62 26.23 -5.17
CA ASN A 262 18.41 25.17 -4.54
C ASN A 262 19.79 25.68 -4.09
N THR A 263 20.48 26.46 -4.92
CA THR A 263 21.77 27.06 -4.54
C THR A 263 21.61 27.99 -3.35
N LYS A 264 20.61 28.88 -3.37
CA LYS A 264 20.36 29.82 -2.27
C LYS A 264 19.94 29.10 -1.00
N CYS A 265 19.19 28.00 -1.12
CA CYS A 265 18.88 27.13 0.00
C CYS A 265 20.14 26.48 0.58
N MET A 266 20.98 25.84 -0.23
CA MET A 266 22.22 25.22 0.22
C MET A 266 23.18 26.23 0.88
N GLU A 267 23.27 27.45 0.34
CA GLU A 267 24.02 28.55 0.97
C GLU A 267 23.43 28.94 2.33
N THR A 268 22.11 28.88 2.49
CA THR A 268 21.40 29.16 3.74
C THR A 268 21.62 28.03 4.76
N LEU A 269 21.46 26.77 4.35
CA LEU A 269 21.75 25.60 5.20
C LEU A 269 23.21 25.60 5.68
N ALA A 270 24.14 25.90 4.78
CA ALA A 270 25.56 26.00 5.11
C ALA A 270 25.85 27.08 6.17
N GLN A 271 25.08 28.18 6.20
CA GLN A 271 25.20 29.21 7.24
C GLN A 271 24.74 28.71 8.61
N TYR A 272 23.83 27.75 8.66
CA TYR A 272 23.28 27.20 9.90
C TYR A 272 23.96 25.92 10.38
N GLN A 273 24.76 25.29 9.51
CA GLN A 273 25.31 23.95 9.73
C GLN A 273 26.17 23.82 11.00
N ASP A 274 26.95 24.85 11.35
CA ASP A 274 27.76 24.86 12.57
C ASP A 274 26.87 24.83 13.83
N CYS A 275 25.74 25.54 13.82
CA CYS A 275 24.78 25.53 14.91
C CYS A 275 24.03 24.19 14.99
N VAL A 276 23.53 23.68 13.85
CA VAL A 276 22.85 22.38 13.76
C VAL A 276 23.75 21.26 14.27
N THR A 277 25.02 21.25 13.88
CA THR A 277 26.02 20.29 14.37
C THR A 277 26.24 20.43 15.87
N LEU A 278 26.34 21.66 16.38
CA LEU A 278 26.48 21.92 17.81
C LEU A 278 25.28 21.37 18.60
N ILE A 279 24.05 21.56 18.11
CA ILE A 279 22.83 21.05 18.74
C ILE A 279 22.79 19.51 18.67
N ARG A 280 22.99 18.91 17.49
CA ARG A 280 22.98 17.44 17.30
C ARG A 280 24.00 16.70 18.17
N THR A 281 25.17 17.30 18.41
CA THR A 281 26.21 16.68 19.25
C THR A 281 25.91 16.72 20.75
N LYS A 282 24.88 17.48 21.16
CA LYS A 282 24.41 17.55 22.53
C LYS A 282 23.18 16.67 22.64
N ASN A 283 23.31 15.56 23.36
CA ASN A 283 22.15 14.76 23.76
C ASN A 283 21.39 15.56 24.83
N ILE A 284 20.33 16.26 24.42
CA ILE A 284 19.53 17.13 25.27
C ILE A 284 18.29 16.33 25.68
N GLY A 285 18.28 15.85 26.92
CA GLY A 285 17.07 15.26 27.49
C GLY A 285 16.00 16.31 27.76
N LYS A 286 14.76 15.86 27.98
CA LYS A 286 13.61 16.70 28.35
C LYS A 286 13.89 17.64 29.55
N ASP A 287 14.72 17.22 30.50
CA ASP A 287 15.08 18.04 31.68
C ASP A 287 16.17 19.10 31.39
N GLN A 288 16.67 19.18 30.16
CA GLN A 288 17.83 20.01 29.78
C GLN A 288 17.45 21.17 28.83
N ILE A 289 16.21 21.63 28.87
CA ILE A 289 15.77 22.75 28.02
C ILE A 289 16.59 24.02 28.24
N GLU A 290 17.05 24.29 29.47
CA GLU A 290 17.95 25.42 29.72
C GLU A 290 19.30 25.23 29.01
N ASP A 291 19.86 24.02 29.02
CA ASP A 291 21.08 23.71 28.26
C ASP A 291 20.83 23.91 26.75
N PHE A 292 19.66 23.52 26.23
CA PHE A 292 19.25 23.76 24.84
C PHE A 292 19.22 25.25 24.50
N CYS A 293 18.55 26.07 25.33
CA CYS A 293 18.49 27.51 25.12
C CYS A 293 19.87 28.19 25.22
N ASP A 294 20.79 27.63 26.00
CA ASP A 294 22.17 28.12 26.11
C ASP A 294 23.04 27.77 24.88
N LEU A 295 22.66 26.77 24.07
CA LEU A 295 23.33 26.48 22.80
C LEU A 295 23.09 27.58 21.76
N PHE A 296 21.87 28.12 21.70
CA PHE A 296 21.54 29.22 20.78
C PHE A 296 22.25 30.53 21.14
N GLN A 297 22.77 30.68 22.37
CA GLN A 297 23.59 31.83 22.75
C GLN A 297 25.06 31.70 22.31
N GLN A 298 25.46 30.55 21.76
CA GLN A 298 26.82 30.37 21.26
C GLN A 298 27.03 31.14 19.95
N PRO A 299 28.23 31.69 19.69
CA PRO A 299 28.51 32.44 18.46
C PRO A 299 28.18 31.70 17.17
N GLN A 300 28.30 30.36 17.18
CA GLN A 300 27.97 29.50 16.04
C GLN A 300 26.48 29.54 15.65
N CYS A 301 25.61 29.91 16.58
CA CYS A 301 24.17 30.00 16.38
C CYS A 301 23.67 31.41 16.12
N GLU A 302 24.55 32.43 16.12
CA GLU A 302 24.16 33.84 15.94
C GLU A 302 23.39 34.06 14.63
N SER A 303 23.82 33.45 13.52
CA SER A 303 23.14 33.56 12.23
C SER A 303 21.74 32.96 12.24
N LEU A 304 21.59 31.74 12.79
CA LEU A 304 20.29 31.05 12.87
C LEU A 304 19.35 31.80 13.81
N VAL A 305 19.81 32.20 15.00
CA VAL A 305 19.00 33.01 15.94
C VAL A 305 18.55 34.29 15.29
N LYS A 306 19.45 35.02 14.64
CA LYS A 306 19.09 36.26 13.96
C LYS A 306 18.02 36.03 12.90
N ALA A 307 18.14 34.99 12.07
CA ALA A 307 17.13 34.64 11.08
C ALA A 307 15.76 34.38 11.72
N MET A 308 15.72 33.53 12.76
CA MET A 308 14.50 33.23 13.52
C MET A 308 13.87 34.47 14.17
N GLU A 309 14.69 35.47 14.51
CA GLU A 309 14.22 36.71 15.13
C GLU A 309 13.74 37.76 14.12
N THR A 310 14.21 37.73 12.87
CA THR A 310 13.89 38.73 11.83
C THR A 310 12.75 38.33 10.90
N GLU A 311 12.42 37.04 10.78
CA GLU A 311 11.43 36.49 9.83
C GLU A 311 9.96 36.92 10.06
N GLY A 312 9.67 37.83 11.01
CA GLY A 312 8.33 38.38 11.24
C GLY A 312 8.16 39.87 10.91
N GLU A 313 9.23 40.59 10.55
CA GLU A 313 9.16 42.07 10.35
C GLU A 313 9.22 42.50 8.87
N GLU A 314 9.85 41.71 8.00
CA GLU A 314 10.04 42.07 6.58
C GLU A 314 9.61 40.97 5.58
N GLY A 315 9.07 39.83 6.06
CA GLY A 315 8.55 38.78 5.18
C GLY A 315 9.61 38.07 4.34
N GLU A 316 10.88 38.03 4.79
CA GLU A 316 11.86 37.16 4.16
C GLU A 316 11.50 35.71 4.52
N GLU A 317 10.76 35.07 3.63
CA GLU A 317 10.39 33.66 3.70
C GLU A 317 11.65 32.78 3.78
N PHE A 318 11.60 31.73 4.61
CA PHE A 318 12.67 30.74 4.66
C PHE A 318 12.95 30.22 3.25
N VAL A 319 14.19 30.40 2.77
CA VAL A 319 14.54 30.27 1.35
C VAL A 319 14.41 28.84 0.82
N CYS A 320 14.37 27.84 1.71
CA CYS A 320 14.28 26.42 1.38
C CYS A 320 12.84 25.91 1.44
N MET A 321 11.91 26.53 0.72
CA MET A 321 10.62 25.90 0.51
C MET A 321 10.74 24.83 -0.57
N PRO A 322 10.14 23.65 -0.38
CA PRO A 322 10.25 22.57 -1.34
C PRO A 322 9.69 23.01 -2.69
N THR A 323 10.48 22.73 -3.73
CA THR A 323 10.02 22.68 -5.12
C THR A 323 10.18 21.23 -5.59
N SER A 324 9.48 20.81 -6.64
CA SER A 324 9.42 19.43 -7.18
C SER A 324 10.77 18.78 -7.57
N SER A 325 11.90 19.44 -7.32
CA SER A 325 13.26 19.02 -7.69
C SER A 325 14.28 19.21 -6.56
N MET A 326 13.82 19.43 -5.33
CA MET A 326 14.71 19.60 -4.18
C MET A 326 15.13 18.22 -3.65
N LEU A 327 16.41 18.06 -3.31
CA LEU A 327 16.91 16.78 -2.80
C LEU A 327 16.26 16.43 -1.46
N THR A 328 15.93 15.16 -1.28
CA THR A 328 15.45 14.59 -0.01
C THR A 328 16.35 15.00 1.14
N LYS A 329 17.67 14.86 1.00
CA LYS A 329 18.62 15.28 2.03
C LYS A 329 18.55 16.77 2.39
N THR A 330 18.32 17.63 1.40
CA THR A 330 18.18 19.08 1.63
C THR A 330 16.87 19.40 2.34
N MET A 331 15.80 18.67 2.00
CA MET A 331 14.53 18.72 2.71
C MET A 331 14.68 18.23 4.16
N GLU A 332 15.35 17.10 4.43
CA GLU A 332 15.64 16.59 5.79
C GLU A 332 16.47 17.57 6.64
N GLU A 333 17.48 18.21 6.03
CA GLU A 333 18.26 19.24 6.71
C GLU A 333 17.40 20.48 7.01
N THR A 334 16.48 20.83 6.11
CA THR A 334 15.52 21.91 6.32
C THR A 334 14.51 21.58 7.42
N GLU A 335 13.91 20.38 7.38
CA GLU A 335 13.03 19.82 8.41
C GLU A 335 13.70 19.94 9.79
N THR A 336 14.96 19.50 9.90
CA THR A 336 15.73 19.62 11.15
C THR A 336 15.86 21.07 11.63
N ILE A 337 16.13 22.01 10.72
CA ILE A 337 16.30 23.43 11.09
C ILE A 337 14.97 24.05 11.50
N LEU A 338 13.88 23.74 10.80
CA LEU A 338 12.54 24.19 11.15
C LEU A 338 12.10 23.61 12.50
N ALA A 339 12.36 22.34 12.77
CA ALA A 339 12.11 21.72 14.08
C ALA A 339 12.89 22.44 15.20
N TYR A 340 14.19 22.69 15.02
CA TYR A 340 14.98 23.45 15.99
C TYR A 340 14.51 24.89 16.16
N LYS A 341 14.01 25.51 15.09
CA LYS A 341 13.41 26.84 15.12
C LYS A 341 12.10 26.85 15.90
N MET A 342 11.22 25.89 15.65
CA MET A 342 9.98 25.70 16.40
C MET A 342 10.29 25.48 17.89
N ASP A 343 11.23 24.61 18.23
CA ASP A 343 11.67 24.36 19.61
C ASP A 343 12.28 25.61 20.25
N TYR A 344 13.15 26.35 19.56
CA TYR A 344 13.72 27.59 20.07
C TYR A 344 12.63 28.63 20.32
N LEU A 345 11.73 28.82 19.36
CA LEU A 345 10.65 29.79 19.50
C LEU A 345 9.73 29.36 20.62
N LEU A 346 9.27 28.11 20.67
CA LEU A 346 8.41 27.57 21.71
C LEU A 346 9.05 27.65 23.09
N PHE A 347 10.26 27.14 23.28
CA PHE A 347 10.86 27.04 24.60
C PHE A 347 11.65 28.28 24.99
N CYS A 348 12.48 28.85 24.11
CA CYS A 348 13.55 29.79 24.45
C CYS A 348 13.23 31.29 24.28
N SER A 349 12.08 31.64 23.70
CA SER A 349 11.71 33.03 23.43
C SER A 349 11.68 33.90 24.68
N LYS A 350 12.20 35.12 24.54
CA LYS A 350 12.25 36.14 25.60
C LYS A 350 11.61 37.45 25.12
N ASP A 351 11.02 38.17 26.05
CA ASP A 351 10.48 39.50 25.85
C ASP A 351 11.59 40.58 25.77
N GLN A 352 11.19 41.83 25.51
CA GLN A 352 12.06 43.01 25.47
C GLN A 352 12.88 43.24 26.76
N THR A 353 12.45 42.68 27.89
CA THR A 353 13.13 42.81 29.19
C THR A 353 14.09 41.64 29.48
N GLY A 354 14.15 40.65 28.59
CA GLY A 354 14.94 39.44 28.72
C GLY A 354 14.29 38.35 29.57
N ASN A 355 13.02 38.53 29.96
CA ASN A 355 12.25 37.48 30.64
C ASN A 355 11.68 36.51 29.60
N ARG A 356 11.58 35.22 29.94
CA ARG A 356 11.00 34.21 29.06
C ARG A 356 9.53 34.56 28.78
N CYS A 357 9.10 34.45 27.53
CA CYS A 357 7.72 34.73 27.13
C CYS A 357 6.73 33.83 27.90
N PRO A 358 5.51 34.28 28.24
CA PRO A 358 4.57 33.53 29.07
C PRO A 358 4.32 32.09 28.60
N VAL A 359 4.04 31.85 27.31
CA VAL A 359 3.86 30.51 26.74
C VAL A 359 5.16 29.71 26.85
N SER A 360 6.30 30.31 26.50
CA SER A 360 7.60 29.67 26.63
C SER A 360 7.94 29.27 28.06
N HIS A 361 7.66 30.14 29.02
CA HIS A 361 7.86 29.86 30.44
C HIS A 361 6.95 28.74 30.92
N TYR A 362 5.69 28.73 30.48
CA TYR A 362 4.76 27.66 30.77
C TYR A 362 5.25 26.32 30.22
N SER A 363 5.64 26.29 28.94
CA SER A 363 6.08 25.07 28.27
C SER A 363 7.31 24.44 28.90
N VAL A 364 8.27 25.26 29.36
CA VAL A 364 9.44 24.75 30.10
C VAL A 364 9.07 24.25 31.49
N THR A 365 8.22 24.98 32.21
CA THR A 365 7.87 24.66 33.61
C THR A 365 6.95 23.44 33.71
N HIS A 366 6.12 23.21 32.70
CA HIS A 366 5.11 22.15 32.67
C HIS A 366 5.36 21.14 31.54
N LEU A 367 6.61 20.96 31.13
CA LEU A 367 6.96 20.12 29.99
C LEU A 367 6.35 18.72 30.07
N ASN A 368 6.40 18.07 31.23
CA ASN A 368 5.80 16.75 31.40
C ASN A 368 4.27 16.76 31.26
N ASP A 369 3.62 17.83 31.73
CA ASP A 369 2.17 17.98 31.66
C ASP A 369 1.71 18.30 30.23
N LEU A 370 2.56 18.93 29.41
CA LEU A 370 2.26 19.16 27.99
C LEU A 370 1.98 17.86 27.26
N PHE A 371 2.74 16.79 27.56
CA PHE A 371 2.62 15.48 26.91
C PHE A 371 1.60 14.55 27.59
N THR A 372 0.86 15.02 28.60
CA THR A 372 -0.26 14.25 29.15
C THR A 372 -1.51 14.48 28.31
N GLU A 373 -2.34 13.45 28.14
CA GLU A 373 -3.62 13.59 27.46
C GLU A 373 -4.48 14.67 28.13
N GLN A 374 -4.87 15.69 27.36
CA GLN A 374 -5.77 16.77 27.78
C GLN A 374 -6.93 16.83 26.80
N GLU A 375 -8.15 16.96 27.31
CA GLU A 375 -9.36 17.10 26.49
C GLU A 375 -9.67 18.56 26.14
N SER A 376 -9.08 19.53 26.84
CA SER A 376 -9.40 20.96 26.70
C SER A 376 -8.30 21.87 27.25
N ILE A 377 -8.20 23.11 26.73
CA ILE A 377 -7.35 24.17 27.28
C ILE A 377 -7.91 24.63 28.62
N THR A 378 -7.07 24.61 29.66
CA THR A 378 -7.46 25.07 31.00
C THR A 378 -7.53 26.60 31.06
N ALA A 379 -8.30 27.15 32.00
CA ALA A 379 -8.34 28.60 32.24
C ALA A 379 -6.94 29.20 32.52
N SER A 380 -6.06 28.46 33.19
CA SER A 380 -4.69 28.92 33.42
C SER A 380 -3.86 28.96 32.12
N GLN A 381 -4.07 28.02 31.20
CA GLN A 381 -3.42 28.02 29.89
C GLN A 381 -3.96 29.16 29.01
N HIS A 382 -5.27 29.40 29.02
CA HIS A 382 -5.88 30.57 28.39
C HIS A 382 -5.23 31.87 28.87
N ASP A 383 -5.17 32.08 30.19
CA ASP A 383 -4.56 33.29 30.76
C ASP A 383 -3.10 33.47 30.31
N ILE A 384 -2.37 32.38 30.12
CA ILE A 384 -0.97 32.38 29.67
C ILE A 384 -0.86 32.77 28.20
N ILE A 385 -1.70 32.18 27.34
CA ILE A 385 -1.76 32.50 25.90
C ILE A 385 -2.15 33.96 25.70
N THR A 386 -3.13 34.45 26.45
CA THR A 386 -3.54 35.86 26.46
C THR A 386 -2.41 36.78 26.87
N GLN A 387 -1.69 36.46 27.96
CA GLN A 387 -0.54 37.26 28.40
C GLN A 387 0.59 37.28 27.35
N ASP A 388 0.84 36.16 26.68
CA ASP A 388 1.85 36.05 25.63
C ASP A 388 1.50 36.92 24.43
N CYS A 389 0.25 36.84 23.95
CA CYS A 389 -0.27 37.68 22.85
C CYS A 389 -0.18 39.18 23.14
N GLN A 390 -0.45 39.60 24.38
CA GLN A 390 -0.41 41.01 24.78
C GLN A 390 1.00 41.60 24.79
N LEU A 391 2.04 40.77 24.91
CA LEU A 391 3.43 41.21 24.87
C LEU A 391 3.93 41.25 23.43
N GLU A 392 4.26 42.46 22.95
CA GLU A 392 4.65 42.70 21.55
C GLU A 392 5.70 41.72 21.01
N GLU A 393 6.81 41.55 21.73
CA GLU A 393 7.87 40.62 21.29
C GLU A 393 7.41 39.17 21.31
N CYS A 394 6.66 38.77 22.32
CA CYS A 394 6.21 37.38 22.45
C CYS A 394 5.21 37.02 21.35
N ASN A 395 4.26 37.92 21.05
CA ASN A 395 3.37 37.78 19.91
C ASN A 395 4.16 37.61 18.60
N LYS A 396 5.17 38.45 18.33
CA LYS A 396 6.04 38.29 17.15
C LYS A 396 6.73 36.93 17.11
N LYS A 397 7.24 36.43 18.24
CA LYS A 397 7.85 35.10 18.32
C LYS A 397 6.83 33.97 18.09
N ARG A 398 5.57 34.15 18.48
CA ARG A 398 4.50 33.18 18.22
C ARG A 398 4.09 33.15 16.75
N MET A 399 3.94 34.31 16.11
CA MET A 399 3.72 34.35 14.65
C MET A 399 4.87 33.68 13.88
N ALA A 400 6.12 33.91 14.28
CA ALA A 400 7.27 33.22 13.68
C ALA A 400 7.24 31.70 13.91
N TYR A 401 6.68 31.25 15.04
CA TYR A 401 6.50 29.83 15.34
C TYR A 401 5.43 29.22 14.43
N PHE A 402 4.29 29.89 14.22
CA PHE A 402 3.24 29.39 13.32
C PHE A 402 3.71 29.28 11.88
N ASN A 403 4.41 30.31 11.37
CA ASN A 403 5.01 30.26 10.04
C ASN A 403 6.01 29.10 9.91
N ALA A 404 6.88 28.88 10.92
CA ALA A 404 7.79 27.74 10.92
C ALA A 404 7.07 26.38 10.95
N SER A 405 5.97 26.29 11.70
CA SER A 405 5.16 25.07 11.79
C SER A 405 4.48 24.75 10.45
N GLU A 406 3.96 25.75 9.75
CA GLU A 406 3.34 25.60 8.43
C GLU A 406 4.36 25.10 7.40
N GLN A 407 5.54 25.74 7.34
CA GLN A 407 6.63 25.31 6.48
C GLN A 407 7.11 23.90 6.81
N TYR A 408 7.19 23.56 8.10
CA TYR A 408 7.56 22.22 8.56
C TYR A 408 6.54 21.17 8.08
N SER A 409 5.24 21.47 8.18
CA SER A 409 4.17 20.59 7.72
C SER A 409 4.23 20.36 6.21
N ILE A 410 4.51 21.42 5.42
CA ILE A 410 4.70 21.31 3.97
C ILE A 410 5.89 20.39 3.66
N ILE A 411 7.03 20.55 4.35
CA ILE A 411 8.21 19.72 4.09
C ILE A 411 7.99 18.26 4.49
N ASN A 412 7.31 18.01 5.62
CA ASN A 412 6.96 16.66 6.02
C ASN A 412 6.04 15.97 5.02
N TYR A 413 5.10 16.72 4.42
CA TYR A 413 4.27 16.20 3.34
C TYR A 413 5.13 15.72 2.16
N TYR A 414 6.08 16.54 1.69
CA TYR A 414 6.97 16.15 0.59
C TYR A 414 7.94 15.02 0.94
N LEU A 415 8.41 14.93 2.19
CA LEU A 415 9.36 13.90 2.61
C LEU A 415 8.72 12.53 2.84
N TYR A 416 7.49 12.52 3.37
CA TYR A 416 6.88 11.30 3.92
C TYR A 416 5.54 10.94 3.28
N ASP A 417 5.04 11.73 2.32
CA ASP A 417 3.75 11.54 1.63
C ASP A 417 2.58 11.35 2.62
N TYR A 418 2.70 11.99 3.79
CA TYR A 418 1.75 11.87 4.88
C TYR A 418 1.66 13.18 5.64
N LEU A 419 0.43 13.70 5.78
CA LEU A 419 0.14 14.75 6.75
C LEU A 419 0.17 14.11 8.13
N GLU A 420 1.14 14.52 8.97
CA GLU A 420 1.20 14.09 10.37
C GLU A 420 -0.19 14.21 11.01
N ASP A 421 -0.68 13.12 11.60
CA ASP A 421 -1.95 13.12 12.32
C ASP A 421 -1.89 14.23 13.38
N PRO A 422 -2.70 15.30 13.29
CA PRO A 422 -2.69 16.38 14.28
C PRO A 422 -2.98 15.87 15.70
N LYS A 423 -3.56 14.66 15.83
CA LYS A 423 -3.82 13.98 17.10
C LYS A 423 -2.59 13.36 17.74
N ALA A 424 -1.48 13.20 17.01
CA ALA A 424 -0.20 12.75 17.56
C ALA A 424 0.49 13.86 18.38
N GLU A 425 0.16 15.13 18.11
CA GLU A 425 0.63 16.23 18.91
C GLU A 425 -0.10 16.33 20.26
N PRO A 426 0.60 16.69 21.35
CA PRO A 426 -0.08 16.92 22.61
C PRO A 426 -1.10 18.05 22.49
N TYR A 427 -2.29 17.85 23.04
CA TYR A 427 -3.46 18.72 22.83
C TYR A 427 -3.17 20.22 23.02
N PHE A 428 -2.40 20.61 24.05
CA PHE A 428 -2.03 22.02 24.24
C PHE A 428 -1.22 22.59 23.08
N LEU A 429 -0.25 21.82 22.55
CA LEU A 429 0.56 22.24 21.42
C LEU A 429 -0.25 22.28 20.13
N SER A 430 -1.06 21.25 19.88
CA SER A 430 -1.98 21.23 18.73
C SER A 430 -2.92 22.44 18.74
N GLN A 431 -3.58 22.72 19.86
CA GLN A 431 -4.44 23.90 19.98
C GLN A 431 -3.64 25.20 19.83
N LEU A 432 -2.48 25.33 20.46
CA LEU A 432 -1.64 26.52 20.29
C LEU A 432 -1.27 26.72 18.81
N THR A 433 -0.83 25.65 18.14
CA THR A 433 -0.34 25.65 16.75
C THR A 433 -1.46 25.94 15.77
N TYR A 434 -2.65 25.35 15.91
CA TYR A 434 -3.72 25.43 14.91
C TYR A 434 -4.91 26.28 15.36
N GLY A 435 -5.32 26.18 16.63
CA GLY A 435 -6.51 26.88 17.16
C GLY A 435 -6.29 28.33 17.58
N TYR A 436 -5.03 28.79 17.71
CA TYR A 436 -4.71 30.15 18.19
C TYR A 436 -3.98 31.02 17.17
N GLN A 437 -3.77 30.58 15.93
CA GLN A 437 -3.02 31.36 14.94
C GLN A 437 -3.64 32.74 14.70
N ASP A 438 -4.93 32.77 14.34
CA ASP A 438 -5.67 34.02 14.10
C ASP A 438 -5.71 34.93 15.32
N PHE A 439 -5.77 34.36 16.52
CA PHE A 439 -5.72 35.12 17.77
C PHE A 439 -4.43 35.94 17.90
N TYR A 440 -3.28 35.39 17.49
CA TYR A 440 -2.01 36.11 17.46
C TYR A 440 -1.87 37.02 16.24
N TYR A 441 -2.21 36.55 15.03
CA TYR A 441 -2.11 37.33 13.79
C TYR A 441 -2.96 38.60 13.83
N ASN A 442 -4.21 38.48 14.27
CA ASN A 442 -5.12 39.61 14.42
C ASN A 442 -4.89 40.38 15.72
N LYS A 443 -4.04 39.85 16.60
CA LYS A 443 -3.69 40.43 17.89
C LYS A 443 -4.92 40.81 18.70
N THR A 444 -5.95 39.97 18.65
CA THR A 444 -7.18 40.15 19.42
C THR A 444 -6.84 40.11 20.91
N CYS A 445 -5.99 39.17 21.31
CA CYS A 445 -5.42 39.06 22.65
C CYS A 445 -6.44 39.13 23.80
N ASP A 446 -7.71 38.82 23.51
CA ASP A 446 -8.79 38.60 24.45
C ASP A 446 -9.42 37.26 24.12
N VAL A 447 -9.37 36.33 25.08
CA VAL A 447 -9.88 34.96 24.89
C VAL A 447 -11.38 34.93 24.65
N THR A 448 -12.12 36.00 24.97
CA THR A 448 -13.54 36.14 24.59
C THR A 448 -13.74 36.41 23.10
N ASP A 449 -12.72 36.94 22.42
CA ASP A 449 -12.77 37.21 20.98
C ASP A 449 -12.38 35.98 20.15
N ILE A 450 -11.88 34.94 20.82
CA ILE A 450 -11.72 33.63 20.20
C ILE A 450 -13.11 33.09 20.01
N ARG A 451 -13.58 33.12 18.77
CA ARG A 451 -14.64 32.23 18.32
C ARG A 451 -14.10 30.82 18.46
N ILE A 452 -14.19 30.25 19.66
CA ILE A 452 -14.03 28.83 19.84
C ILE A 452 -15.10 28.24 18.94
N ALA A 453 -14.67 27.61 17.84
CA ALA A 453 -15.54 26.91 16.91
C ALA A 453 -16.42 25.96 17.74
N GLY A 454 -17.66 26.39 18.02
CA GLY A 454 -18.64 25.61 18.77
C GLY A 454 -19.24 26.18 20.08
N THR A 455 -18.81 27.31 20.66
CA THR A 455 -19.34 27.69 22.01
C THR A 455 -20.10 29.00 22.22
N GLU A 456 -20.24 29.93 21.27
CA GLU A 456 -21.10 31.12 21.50
C GLU A 456 -22.12 31.36 20.37
N LYS A 457 -23.40 31.17 20.71
CA LYS A 457 -24.54 31.73 19.96
C LYS A 457 -24.76 33.16 20.46
N ASP A 458 -24.34 34.14 19.67
CA ASP A 458 -24.79 35.52 19.86
C ASP A 458 -26.22 35.66 19.27
N PRO A 459 -27.25 36.10 20.03
CA PRO A 459 -28.64 35.97 19.59
C PRO A 459 -29.17 37.07 18.67
N GLU A 460 -28.42 38.12 18.32
CA GLU A 460 -29.05 39.36 17.81
C GLU A 460 -28.48 40.05 16.55
N GLU A 461 -27.50 39.52 15.82
CA GLU A 461 -27.04 40.17 14.57
C GLU A 461 -27.20 39.28 13.34
N GLU A 462 -28.38 39.38 12.71
CA GLU A 462 -28.60 39.08 11.30
C GLU A 462 -28.24 40.31 10.43
N GLU A 463 -27.66 40.02 9.27
CA GLU A 463 -27.56 40.83 8.04
C GLU A 463 -26.22 41.56 7.74
N GLU A 464 -25.59 41.01 6.69
CA GLU A 464 -24.79 41.64 5.61
C GLU A 464 -23.25 41.72 5.72
N GLU A 465 -22.66 40.91 4.82
CA GLU A 465 -21.44 41.10 4.00
C GLU A 465 -20.06 40.61 4.48
N GLU A 466 -19.63 39.53 3.79
CA GLU A 466 -18.34 39.30 3.11
C GLU A 466 -17.04 39.74 3.80
N GLU A 467 -16.24 38.78 4.28
CA GLU A 467 -14.78 38.81 4.08
C GLU A 467 -14.17 37.39 4.19
N TYR A 468 -13.22 37.12 3.30
CA TYR A 468 -12.47 35.89 3.10
C TYR A 468 -11.61 35.52 4.33
N GLY A 469 -11.62 34.24 4.70
CA GLY A 469 -10.66 33.60 5.59
C GLY A 469 -10.89 32.08 5.55
N ASP A 470 -9.93 31.35 5.00
CA ASP A 470 -9.98 29.89 4.84
C ASP A 470 -9.90 29.20 6.21
N GLU A 471 -11.06 28.91 6.79
CA GLU A 471 -11.24 27.88 7.81
C GLU A 471 -12.16 26.82 7.20
N PHE A 472 -11.81 25.55 7.34
CA PHE A 472 -12.55 24.38 6.82
C PHE A 472 -13.92 24.29 7.52
N THR A 473 -14.81 25.22 7.19
CA THR A 473 -16.16 25.31 7.69
C THR A 473 -16.98 24.28 6.93
N PHE A 474 -17.18 23.14 7.57
CA PHE A 474 -18.19 22.14 7.24
C PHE A 474 -19.60 22.77 7.31
N GLY A 475 -19.95 23.71 6.42
CA GLY A 475 -21.24 24.36 6.49
C GLY A 475 -21.46 25.70 5.79
N THR A 476 -20.95 25.92 4.59
CA THR A 476 -21.72 26.58 3.49
C THR A 476 -21.15 26.20 2.12
N ASP A 477 -20.67 24.96 1.96
CA ASP A 477 -20.22 24.52 0.65
C ASP A 477 -21.35 24.71 -0.36
N SER A 478 -21.10 25.55 -1.37
CA SER A 478 -21.99 25.75 -2.53
C SER A 478 -22.25 24.46 -3.31
N ASN A 479 -21.57 23.38 -2.90
CA ASN A 479 -21.52 22.10 -3.55
C ASN A 479 -22.47 21.07 -2.92
N LEU A 480 -23.22 21.35 -1.85
CA LEU A 480 -24.30 20.42 -1.44
C LEU A 480 -25.57 20.68 -2.26
N SER A 481 -26.30 19.62 -2.60
CA SER A 481 -27.66 19.82 -3.10
C SER A 481 -28.50 20.51 -2.02
N PRO A 482 -29.46 21.38 -2.39
CA PRO A 482 -30.32 22.05 -1.41
C PRO A 482 -31.04 21.08 -0.48
N GLN A 483 -31.30 19.86 -0.94
CA GLN A 483 -31.94 18.80 -0.18
C GLN A 483 -30.98 18.16 0.82
N CYS A 484 -29.75 17.84 0.40
CA CYS A 484 -28.74 17.33 1.34
C CYS A 484 -28.35 18.38 2.37
N GLN A 485 -28.13 19.63 1.94
CA GLN A 485 -27.81 20.74 2.84
C GLN A 485 -28.88 20.90 3.93
N LYS A 486 -30.16 20.73 3.58
CA LYS A 486 -31.26 20.79 4.54
C LYS A 486 -31.22 19.65 5.56
N GLU A 487 -31.02 18.42 5.12
CA GLU A 487 -30.91 17.25 6.02
C GLU A 487 -29.66 17.36 6.91
N TYR A 488 -28.52 17.71 6.32
CA TYR A 488 -27.28 17.95 7.07
C TYR A 488 -27.46 19.06 8.11
N THR A 489 -28.06 20.20 7.75
CA THR A 489 -28.32 21.31 8.69
C THR A 489 -29.24 20.89 9.84
N GLU A 490 -30.20 19.99 9.58
CA GLU A 490 -31.07 19.44 10.62
C GLU A 490 -30.29 18.63 11.67
N TYR A 491 -29.19 17.98 11.25
CA TYR A 491 -28.40 17.08 12.07
C TYR A 491 -27.04 17.65 12.51
N SER A 492 -26.58 18.74 11.90
CA SER A 492 -25.21 19.23 12.00
C SER A 492 -24.78 19.44 13.44
N THR A 493 -25.61 20.07 14.28
CA THR A 493 -25.25 20.31 15.69
C THR A 493 -25.02 19.00 16.46
N CYS A 494 -25.77 17.94 16.14
CA CYS A 494 -25.52 16.63 16.71
C CYS A 494 -24.24 16.01 16.15
N LEU A 495 -24.06 16.03 14.82
CA LEU A 495 -22.88 15.48 14.15
C LEU A 495 -21.59 16.14 14.63
N PHE A 496 -21.57 17.46 14.78
CA PHE A 496 -20.44 18.22 15.33
C PHE A 496 -20.03 17.74 16.73
N GLN A 497 -21.00 17.40 17.58
CA GLN A 497 -20.68 16.85 18.91
C GLN A 497 -20.15 15.41 18.85
N LEU A 498 -20.48 14.66 17.79
CA LEU A 498 -20.07 13.28 17.61
C LEU A 498 -18.69 13.14 16.94
N MET A 499 -18.27 14.10 16.11
CA MET A 499 -17.01 14.01 15.34
C MET A 499 -15.76 13.88 16.22
N ASP A 500 -15.76 14.46 17.42
CA ASP A 500 -14.60 14.41 18.33
C ASP A 500 -14.61 13.19 19.26
N ILE A 501 -15.55 12.25 19.07
CA ILE A 501 -15.68 11.09 19.94
C ILE A 501 -14.87 9.93 19.37
N ASP A 502 -13.94 9.43 20.18
CA ASP A 502 -13.23 8.19 19.94
C ASP A 502 -14.16 6.97 20.13
N THR A 503 -14.78 6.48 19.05
CA THR A 503 -15.71 5.33 19.10
C THR A 503 -15.02 3.98 19.29
N ASP A 504 -13.68 3.93 19.28
CA ASP A 504 -12.91 2.71 19.54
C ASP A 504 -12.71 2.44 21.04
N SER A 505 -13.00 3.43 21.89
CA SER A 505 -12.97 3.27 23.34
C SER A 505 -14.35 3.13 23.98
N SER A 506 -14.40 2.36 25.06
CA SER A 506 -15.61 2.22 25.88
C SER A 506 -16.10 3.55 26.46
N LYS A 507 -15.17 4.47 26.73
CA LYS A 507 -15.44 5.82 27.21
C LYS A 507 -16.06 6.67 26.11
N GLY A 508 -15.51 6.64 24.90
CA GLY A 508 -16.07 7.40 23.79
C GLY A 508 -17.43 6.87 23.36
N ILE A 509 -17.66 5.56 23.32
CA ILE A 509 -19.02 5.02 23.05
C ILE A 509 -20.04 5.50 24.11
N LYS A 510 -19.67 5.53 25.39
CA LYS A 510 -20.56 6.08 26.43
C LYS A 510 -20.84 7.57 26.22
N ASN A 511 -19.83 8.35 25.82
CA ASN A 511 -19.99 9.76 25.47
C ASN A 511 -20.91 9.94 24.25
N MET A 512 -20.73 9.12 23.21
CA MET A 512 -21.60 9.09 22.04
C MET A 512 -23.05 8.82 22.45
N CYS A 513 -23.30 7.80 23.27
CA CYS A 513 -24.65 7.50 23.73
C CYS A 513 -25.26 8.61 24.58
N GLN A 514 -24.45 9.31 25.38
CA GLN A 514 -24.89 10.47 26.15
C GLN A 514 -25.26 11.66 25.24
N ILE A 515 -24.43 11.94 24.23
CA ILE A 515 -24.66 13.01 23.24
C ILE A 515 -25.91 12.71 22.39
N MET A 516 -26.02 11.48 21.90
CA MET A 516 -27.19 11.01 21.14
C MET A 516 -28.50 11.07 21.96
N SER A 517 -28.42 10.86 23.28
CA SER A 517 -29.57 11.02 24.17
C SER A 517 -29.91 12.49 24.47
N GLY A 518 -29.06 13.43 24.06
CA GLY A 518 -29.21 14.86 24.26
C GLY A 518 -30.27 15.49 23.36
N ALA A 519 -30.74 16.68 23.74
CA ALA A 519 -31.75 17.42 22.96
C ALA A 519 -31.26 17.79 21.55
N GLN A 520 -29.95 17.92 21.35
CA GLN A 520 -29.35 18.30 20.07
C GLN A 520 -29.42 17.17 19.03
N CYS A 521 -29.39 15.92 19.49
CA CYS A 521 -29.50 14.73 18.65
C CYS A 521 -30.93 14.19 18.52
N HIS A 522 -31.92 14.92 19.05
CA HIS A 522 -33.31 14.47 19.04
C HIS A 522 -33.84 14.22 17.63
N GLY A 523 -33.42 15.03 16.64
CA GLY A 523 -33.78 14.84 15.23
C GLY A 523 -33.28 13.52 14.67
N ILE A 524 -31.98 13.23 14.79
CA ILE A 524 -31.38 11.96 14.33
C ILE A 524 -32.04 10.76 15.01
N VAL A 525 -32.24 10.82 16.34
CA VAL A 525 -32.84 9.70 17.09
C VAL A 525 -34.31 9.49 16.74
N GLN A 526 -35.07 10.54 16.40
CA GLN A 526 -36.45 10.39 15.93
C GLN A 526 -36.52 9.75 14.54
N THR A 527 -35.52 9.97 13.68
CA THR A 527 -35.46 9.42 12.32
C THR A 527 -34.66 8.13 12.21
N ILE A 528 -34.22 7.57 13.35
CA ILE A 528 -33.37 6.36 13.42
C ILE A 528 -34.00 5.11 12.81
N SER A 529 -35.33 5.07 12.68
CA SER A 529 -36.01 3.94 12.03
C SER A 529 -36.08 4.08 10.50
N ASN A 530 -35.68 5.24 9.95
CA ASN A 530 -35.66 5.50 8.52
C ASN A 530 -34.23 5.34 7.98
N PRO A 531 -33.96 4.27 7.20
CA PRO A 531 -32.65 4.01 6.62
C PRO A 531 -32.30 4.95 5.46
N SER A 532 -33.24 5.79 5.01
CA SER A 532 -32.96 6.71 3.93
C SER A 532 -32.26 7.98 4.39
N SER A 533 -31.43 8.51 3.49
CA SER A 533 -30.88 9.85 3.57
C SER A 533 -31.24 10.58 2.28
N VAL A 534 -31.81 11.77 2.43
CA VAL A 534 -32.11 12.67 1.32
C VAL A 534 -30.84 13.05 0.57
N CYS A 535 -29.69 13.12 1.27
CA CYS A 535 -28.39 13.31 0.64
C CYS A 535 -28.02 12.21 -0.37
N ILE A 536 -28.36 10.94 -0.09
CA ILE A 536 -28.11 9.84 -1.03
C ILE A 536 -29.17 9.82 -2.13
N GLU A 537 -30.43 10.11 -1.79
CA GLU A 537 -31.53 10.14 -2.76
C GLU A 537 -31.42 11.30 -3.77
N SER A 538 -30.71 12.38 -3.43
CA SER A 538 -30.50 13.54 -4.31
C SER A 538 -29.39 13.36 -5.34
N ILE A 539 -28.62 12.28 -5.27
CA ILE A 539 -27.50 11.99 -6.16
C ILE A 539 -28.05 11.73 -7.57
N ASP A 540 -27.70 12.60 -8.52
CA ASP A 540 -27.92 12.32 -9.94
C ASP A 540 -26.99 11.17 -10.33
N THR A 541 -27.56 10.02 -10.71
CA THR A 541 -26.81 8.84 -11.16
C THR A 541 -25.88 9.14 -12.34
N LYS A 542 -26.06 10.27 -13.05
CA LYS A 542 -25.21 10.69 -14.17
C LYS A 542 -24.08 11.63 -13.78
N ASN A 543 -24.19 12.30 -12.64
CA ASN A 543 -23.19 13.23 -12.11
C ASN A 543 -23.33 13.22 -10.58
N PRO A 544 -22.83 12.16 -9.92
CA PRO A 544 -22.99 12.03 -8.49
C PRO A 544 -22.25 13.17 -7.80
N ASN A 545 -22.97 13.90 -6.97
CA ASN A 545 -22.37 14.90 -6.12
C ASN A 545 -21.68 14.18 -4.96
N PHE A 546 -20.35 14.13 -5.00
CA PHE A 546 -19.56 13.39 -4.02
C PHE A 546 -19.81 13.88 -2.59
N MET A 547 -20.01 15.18 -2.38
CA MET A 547 -20.26 15.73 -1.05
C MET A 547 -21.60 15.25 -0.50
N ASP A 548 -22.66 15.26 -1.31
CA ASP A 548 -23.96 14.67 -0.94
C ASP A 548 -23.81 13.20 -0.51
N TYR A 549 -23.03 12.42 -1.26
CA TYR A 549 -22.77 11.03 -0.89
C TYR A 549 -22.04 10.90 0.45
N PHE A 550 -20.95 11.64 0.64
CA PHE A 550 -20.14 11.62 1.86
C PHE A 550 -20.98 11.96 3.11
N TYR A 551 -21.74 13.05 3.08
CA TYR A 551 -22.59 13.42 4.22
C TYR A 551 -23.74 12.44 4.44
N GLY A 552 -24.32 11.93 3.35
CA GLY A 552 -25.36 10.91 3.45
C GLY A 552 -24.86 9.65 4.15
N ILE A 553 -23.72 9.10 3.72
CA ILE A 553 -23.10 7.93 4.36
C ILE A 553 -22.71 8.22 5.81
N SER A 554 -22.17 9.40 6.10
CA SER A 554 -21.83 9.81 7.47
C SER A 554 -23.06 9.82 8.39
N ILE A 555 -24.17 10.43 7.95
CA ILE A 555 -25.45 10.45 8.68
C ILE A 555 -25.96 9.02 8.94
N LEU A 556 -25.91 8.14 7.94
CA LEU A 556 -26.33 6.75 8.08
C LEU A 556 -25.42 5.95 9.03
N SER A 557 -24.12 6.22 9.01
CA SER A 557 -23.13 5.55 9.87
C SER A 557 -23.37 5.87 11.34
N PHE A 558 -23.54 7.14 11.70
CA PHE A 558 -23.89 7.54 13.08
C PHE A 558 -25.22 6.94 13.55
N LYS A 559 -26.19 6.83 12.64
CA LYS A 559 -27.48 6.16 12.92
C LYS A 559 -27.26 4.66 13.21
N MET A 560 -26.40 3.98 12.45
CA MET A 560 -26.04 2.58 12.70
C MET A 560 -25.28 2.40 14.03
N GLU A 561 -24.29 3.24 14.32
CA GLU A 561 -23.53 3.19 15.57
C GLU A 561 -24.42 3.38 16.79
N TYR A 562 -25.37 4.32 16.74
CA TYR A 562 -26.38 4.46 17.79
C TYR A 562 -27.21 3.19 17.97
N LEU A 563 -27.63 2.54 16.88
CA LEU A 563 -28.39 1.30 16.93
C LEU A 563 -27.58 0.13 17.51
N MET A 564 -26.27 0.10 17.23
CA MET A 564 -25.35 -0.91 17.75
C MET A 564 -25.05 -0.73 19.23
N TYR A 565 -24.82 0.50 19.69
CA TYR A 565 -24.25 0.75 21.02
C TYR A 565 -25.19 1.40 22.03
N CYS A 566 -26.16 2.19 21.60
CA CYS A 566 -26.88 3.12 22.48
C CYS A 566 -28.35 2.79 22.74
N VAL A 567 -28.90 1.78 22.05
CA VAL A 567 -30.31 1.42 22.20
C VAL A 567 -30.58 0.88 23.61
N THR A 568 -31.68 1.36 24.19
CA THR A 568 -32.16 0.92 25.49
C THR A 568 -33.47 0.16 25.38
N ASP A 569 -33.71 -0.73 26.34
CA ASP A 569 -34.97 -1.43 26.48
C ASP A 569 -36.08 -0.54 27.05
N SER A 570 -37.29 -1.10 27.20
CA SER A 570 -38.44 -0.38 27.74
C SER A 570 -38.27 0.16 29.17
N GLN A 571 -37.22 -0.26 29.90
CA GLN A 571 -36.89 0.20 31.24
C GLN A 571 -35.77 1.25 31.23
N GLY A 572 -35.26 1.61 30.04
CA GLY A 572 -34.14 2.53 29.87
C GLY A 572 -32.77 1.89 30.13
N LYS A 573 -32.69 0.55 30.17
CA LYS A 573 -31.41 -0.16 30.30
C LYS A 573 -30.82 -0.42 28.92
N VAL A 574 -29.51 -0.21 28.74
CA VAL A 574 -28.79 -0.54 27.50
C VAL A 574 -29.04 -2.00 27.13
N CYS A 575 -29.30 -2.24 25.84
CA CYS A 575 -29.63 -3.55 25.31
C CYS A 575 -28.48 -4.56 25.56
N PRO A 576 -28.78 -5.84 25.88
CA PRO A 576 -27.75 -6.81 26.29
C PRO A 576 -26.56 -6.92 25.35
N LEU A 577 -26.77 -6.96 24.03
CA LEU A 577 -25.69 -7.04 23.06
C LEU A 577 -24.89 -5.73 22.99
N SER A 578 -25.53 -4.56 23.13
CA SER A 578 -24.79 -3.29 23.21
C SER A 578 -23.91 -3.23 24.44
N GLN A 579 -24.46 -3.63 25.59
CA GLN A 579 -23.72 -3.64 26.85
C GLN A 579 -22.50 -4.57 26.76
N TYR A 580 -22.67 -5.73 26.14
CA TYR A 580 -21.58 -6.67 25.91
C TYR A 580 -20.48 -6.11 25.01
N LEU A 581 -20.84 -5.44 23.90
CA LEU A 581 -19.85 -4.81 23.02
C LEU A 581 -19.05 -3.73 23.78
N ILE A 582 -19.74 -2.86 24.54
CA ILE A 582 -19.11 -1.84 25.38
C ILE A 582 -18.19 -2.48 26.45
N ASP A 583 -18.64 -3.53 27.12
CA ASP A 583 -17.88 -4.19 28.18
C ASP A 583 -16.66 -4.95 27.64
N THR A 584 -16.73 -5.45 26.41
CA THR A 584 -15.61 -6.12 25.75
C THR A 584 -14.48 -5.15 25.45
N MET A 585 -14.80 -3.96 24.94
CA MET A 585 -13.84 -2.88 24.73
C MET A 585 -13.17 -2.43 26.05
N ILE A 586 -13.93 -2.35 27.16
CA ILE A 586 -13.35 -2.07 28.50
C ILE A 586 -12.29 -3.10 28.88
N ASN A 587 -12.56 -4.38 28.61
CA ASN A 587 -11.64 -5.45 29.02
C ASN A 587 -10.37 -5.46 28.17
N GLU A 588 -10.45 -5.11 26.88
CA GLU A 588 -9.29 -4.97 26.00
C GLU A 588 -8.38 -3.80 26.43
N GLU A 589 -8.96 -2.64 26.74
CA GLU A 589 -8.24 -1.47 27.28
C GLU A 589 -7.45 -1.84 28.56
N ASN A 590 -8.11 -2.49 29.53
CA ASN A 590 -7.49 -2.85 30.81
C ASN A 590 -6.43 -3.96 30.70
N ASN A 591 -6.58 -4.87 29.72
CA ASN A 591 -5.60 -5.94 29.50
C ASN A 591 -4.35 -5.42 28.78
N ASN A 592 -4.46 -4.36 27.98
CA ASN A 592 -3.32 -3.74 27.31
C ASN A 592 -2.44 -2.92 28.27
N GLU A 593 -3.00 -2.29 29.31
CA GLU A 593 -2.22 -1.50 30.28
C GLU A 593 -1.41 -2.35 31.28
N THR A 594 -1.78 -3.62 31.50
CA THR A 594 -1.13 -4.46 32.52
C THR A 594 -0.06 -5.42 31.98
N GLY A 595 0.18 -5.43 30.66
CA GLY A 595 1.04 -6.40 29.96
C GLY A 595 2.56 -6.12 29.93
N SER A 596 3.07 -4.98 30.39
CA SER A 596 4.52 -4.65 30.29
C SER A 596 5.35 -5.06 31.53
N GLY A 597 4.77 -5.83 32.46
CA GLY A 597 5.44 -6.27 33.70
C GLY A 597 5.89 -7.73 33.66
N GLY A 598 7.17 -7.98 33.37
CA GLY A 598 7.76 -9.32 33.31
C GLY A 598 7.47 -10.23 34.51
N GLY A 599 7.09 -11.48 34.21
CA GLY A 599 6.81 -12.51 35.20
C GLY A 599 6.69 -13.90 34.57
N ASP A 600 7.85 -14.51 34.31
CA ASP A 600 8.03 -15.92 34.00
C ASP A 600 7.43 -16.82 35.10
N GLY A 601 6.57 -17.78 34.73
CA GLY A 601 5.97 -18.72 35.67
C GLY A 601 4.77 -19.47 35.12
N GLY A 602 5.03 -20.51 34.30
CA GLY A 602 3.99 -21.32 33.68
C GLY A 602 3.16 -22.21 34.61
N ASN A 603 1.99 -22.63 34.11
CA ASN A 603 1.53 -24.02 34.14
C ASN A 603 0.34 -24.20 33.18
N GLY A 604 0.30 -25.31 32.44
CA GLY A 604 -0.51 -25.47 31.25
C GLY A 604 -1.91 -26.06 31.37
N GLY A 605 -2.53 -26.17 30.19
CA GLY A 605 -3.76 -26.87 29.79
C GLY A 605 -4.05 -26.37 28.37
N ASP A 606 -3.76 -27.09 27.29
CA ASP A 606 -4.44 -28.27 26.70
C ASP A 606 -5.96 -28.06 26.52
N GLY A 607 -6.37 -27.77 25.27
CA GLY A 607 -7.74 -27.60 24.74
C GLY A 607 -7.68 -26.67 23.53
N THR A 608 -7.97 -27.00 22.27
CA THR A 608 -9.12 -27.71 21.65
C THR A 608 -10.47 -27.19 22.09
N GLU A 609 -10.74 -25.91 21.87
CA GLU A 609 -12.11 -25.41 21.70
C GLU A 609 -12.21 -24.80 20.30
N GLU A 610 -13.08 -25.39 19.47
CA GLU A 610 -13.67 -24.72 18.32
C GLU A 610 -14.13 -23.33 18.77
N ASP A 611 -13.97 -22.28 17.95
CA ASP A 611 -14.58 -20.96 18.16
C ASP A 611 -16.11 -21.05 18.01
N ILE A 612 -16.69 -21.87 18.87
CA ILE A 612 -18.04 -21.77 19.33
C ILE A 612 -18.05 -20.44 20.07
N ILE A 613 -18.74 -19.43 19.51
CA ILE A 613 -19.17 -18.24 20.26
C ILE A 613 -19.55 -18.76 21.66
N PRO A 614 -18.80 -18.40 22.72
CA PRO A 614 -18.97 -19.00 24.02
C PRO A 614 -20.45 -19.04 24.38
N PRO A 615 -20.98 -20.13 24.96
CA PRO A 615 -22.41 -20.23 25.27
C PRO A 615 -22.95 -19.00 26.01
N GLU A 616 -22.12 -18.34 26.81
CA GLU A 616 -22.42 -17.06 27.46
C GLU A 616 -22.68 -15.91 26.46
N GLN A 617 -21.84 -15.75 25.43
CA GLN A 617 -22.06 -14.78 24.36
C GLN A 617 -23.31 -15.11 23.53
N LEU A 618 -23.54 -16.39 23.19
CA LEU A 618 -24.79 -16.80 22.52
C LEU A 618 -26.03 -16.49 23.36
N HIS A 619 -25.96 -16.66 24.68
CA HIS A 619 -27.04 -16.26 25.59
C HIS A 619 -27.27 -14.75 25.60
N ILE A 620 -26.22 -13.93 25.57
CA ILE A 620 -26.35 -12.47 25.49
C ILE A 620 -27.05 -12.07 24.19
N ILE A 621 -26.64 -12.65 23.06
CA ILE A 621 -27.24 -12.40 21.74
C ILE A 621 -28.71 -12.87 21.74
N ALA A 622 -29.02 -14.03 22.31
CA ALA A 622 -30.38 -14.53 22.40
C ALA A 622 -31.26 -13.68 23.33
N ASP A 623 -30.74 -13.18 24.46
CA ASP A 623 -31.46 -12.32 25.39
C ASP A 623 -31.74 -10.93 24.79
N ASP A 624 -30.82 -10.41 23.99
CA ASP A 624 -31.05 -9.20 23.19
C ASP A 624 -32.17 -9.43 22.16
N CYS A 625 -32.13 -10.54 21.44
CA CYS A 625 -33.18 -10.95 20.51
C CYS A 625 -34.55 -11.11 21.20
N ARG A 626 -34.61 -11.61 22.44
CA ARG A 626 -35.87 -11.79 23.19
C ARG A 626 -36.50 -10.47 23.62
N ASN A 627 -35.71 -9.42 23.75
CA ASN A 627 -36.20 -8.11 24.13
C ASN A 627 -36.75 -7.39 22.88
N ILE A 628 -38.05 -7.09 22.87
CA ILE A 628 -38.72 -6.52 21.70
C ILE A 628 -38.05 -5.21 21.20
N ASN A 629 -37.67 -4.33 22.12
CA ASN A 629 -37.02 -3.07 21.77
C ASN A 629 -35.62 -3.32 21.21
N CYS A 630 -34.86 -4.24 21.81
CA CYS A 630 -33.51 -4.56 21.35
C CYS A 630 -33.53 -5.32 20.02
N ASN A 631 -34.43 -6.29 19.85
CA ASN A 631 -34.62 -7.01 18.58
C ASN A 631 -34.97 -6.07 17.42
N SER A 632 -35.80 -5.06 17.68
CA SER A 632 -36.23 -4.10 16.65
C SER A 632 -35.04 -3.37 16.01
N ARG A 633 -33.96 -3.09 16.76
CA ARG A 633 -32.78 -2.40 16.23
C ARG A 633 -32.04 -3.22 15.19
N MET A 634 -31.98 -4.54 15.32
CA MET A 634 -31.30 -5.41 14.35
C MET A 634 -32.02 -5.42 13.01
N ARG A 635 -33.36 -5.30 13.04
CA ARG A 635 -34.15 -5.13 11.81
C ARG A 635 -33.84 -3.80 11.13
N ILE A 636 -33.67 -2.75 11.93
CA ILE A 636 -33.34 -1.42 11.44
C ILE A 636 -31.91 -1.42 10.88
N ILE A 637 -30.93 -1.97 11.60
CA ILE A 637 -29.54 -2.14 11.13
C ILE A 637 -29.50 -2.88 9.79
N ASN A 638 -30.25 -3.98 9.66
CA ASN A 638 -30.35 -4.71 8.39
C ASN A 638 -30.91 -3.84 7.25
N LYS A 639 -31.88 -2.95 7.55
CA LYS A 639 -32.38 -1.99 6.56
C LYS A 639 -31.34 -0.95 6.16
N TYR A 640 -30.53 -0.44 7.11
CA TYR A 640 -29.42 0.47 6.80
C TYR A 640 -28.37 -0.22 5.93
N ALA A 641 -27.94 -1.43 6.31
CA ALA A 641 -26.98 -2.21 5.54
C ALA A 641 -27.45 -2.39 4.08
N ASN A 642 -28.69 -2.86 3.89
CA ASN A 642 -29.26 -3.01 2.55
C ASN A 642 -29.40 -1.67 1.81
N TYR A 643 -29.71 -0.56 2.50
CA TYR A 643 -29.85 0.74 1.86
C TYR A 643 -28.49 1.28 1.39
N ILE A 644 -27.47 1.22 2.25
CA ILE A 644 -26.09 1.64 1.93
C ILE A 644 -25.55 0.79 0.78
N GLU A 645 -25.75 -0.52 0.83
CA GLU A 645 -25.35 -1.44 -0.23
C GLU A 645 -26.03 -1.08 -1.57
N ASN A 646 -27.34 -0.81 -1.57
CA ASN A 646 -28.05 -0.40 -2.78
C ASN A 646 -27.61 0.99 -3.28
N ALA A 647 -27.29 1.92 -2.38
CA ALA A 647 -26.76 3.23 -2.73
C ALA A 647 -25.38 3.11 -3.39
N MET A 648 -24.48 2.29 -2.82
CA MET A 648 -23.18 1.96 -3.41
C MET A 648 -23.32 1.31 -4.79
N LYS A 649 -24.23 0.34 -4.93
CA LYS A 649 -24.55 -0.30 -6.22
C LYS A 649 -25.02 0.68 -7.30
N SER A 650 -25.64 1.79 -6.92
CA SER A 650 -26.15 2.77 -7.89
C SER A 650 -25.08 3.72 -8.43
N ILE A 651 -23.91 3.77 -7.80
CA ILE A 651 -22.80 4.67 -8.14
C ILE A 651 -21.70 3.94 -8.92
N GLN A 652 -21.49 2.66 -8.63
CA GLN A 652 -20.53 1.83 -9.35
C GLN A 652 -21.22 1.09 -10.51
N ASP A 653 -21.10 1.63 -11.73
CA ASP A 653 -21.39 0.89 -12.96
C ASP A 653 -20.28 -0.17 -13.20
N GLY A 654 -20.22 -1.19 -12.35
CA GLY A 654 -19.30 -2.33 -12.51
C GLY A 654 -18.65 -2.78 -11.21
N GLU A 655 -18.91 -4.05 -10.86
CA GLU A 655 -18.23 -4.90 -9.88
C GLU A 655 -18.21 -4.47 -8.41
N MET A 656 -18.80 -5.33 -7.55
CA MET A 656 -18.54 -5.29 -6.12
C MET A 656 -18.45 -6.70 -5.53
N MET A 657 -17.61 -6.85 -4.51
CA MET A 657 -17.35 -8.08 -3.75
C MET A 657 -18.64 -8.67 -3.16
N GLU A 658 -18.91 -9.96 -3.41
CA GLU A 658 -19.91 -10.71 -2.64
C GLU A 658 -19.44 -10.83 -1.19
N SER A 659 -20.23 -10.32 -0.24
CA SER A 659 -20.01 -10.56 1.19
C SER A 659 -20.30 -12.02 1.51
N ASP A 660 -19.37 -12.70 2.18
CA ASP A 660 -19.49 -14.12 2.54
C ASP A 660 -20.69 -14.37 3.49
N GLU A 661 -21.79 -14.95 2.97
CA GLU A 661 -23.12 -15.14 3.60
C GLU A 661 -23.17 -16.14 4.80
N GLY A 662 -22.04 -16.50 5.42
CA GLY A 662 -21.91 -17.78 6.14
C GLY A 662 -22.55 -17.92 7.54
N ALA A 663 -22.48 -16.89 8.40
CA ALA A 663 -22.85 -17.00 9.83
C ALA A 663 -23.55 -15.77 10.41
N MET A 664 -23.08 -14.57 10.09
CA MET A 664 -23.70 -13.31 10.51
C MET A 664 -25.14 -13.22 9.99
N GLU A 665 -25.36 -13.60 8.73
CA GLU A 665 -26.68 -13.61 8.11
C GLU A 665 -27.63 -14.59 8.80
N LYS A 666 -27.16 -15.75 9.26
CA LYS A 666 -27.99 -16.70 10.04
C LYS A 666 -28.40 -16.10 11.39
N PHE A 667 -27.53 -15.37 12.06
CA PHE A 667 -27.89 -14.67 13.30
C PHE A 667 -28.89 -13.55 13.04
N ILE A 668 -28.63 -12.72 12.02
CA ILE A 668 -29.54 -11.66 11.58
C ILE A 668 -30.90 -12.26 11.22
N ASN A 669 -30.95 -13.33 10.44
CA ASN A 669 -32.18 -14.04 10.07
C ASN A 669 -32.92 -14.57 11.30
N ASN A 670 -32.22 -15.13 12.29
CA ASN A 670 -32.86 -15.52 13.56
C ASN A 670 -33.42 -14.32 14.34
N TYR A 671 -32.76 -13.15 14.32
CA TYR A 671 -33.31 -11.91 14.88
C TYR A 671 -34.55 -11.45 14.12
N LEU A 672 -34.49 -11.45 12.78
CA LEU A 672 -35.58 -11.05 11.90
C LEU A 672 -36.80 -11.96 12.09
N GLU A 673 -36.59 -13.27 12.26
CA GLU A 673 -37.65 -14.25 12.49
C GLU A 673 -38.14 -14.30 13.96
N GLY A 674 -37.43 -13.62 14.89
CA GLY A 674 -37.70 -13.73 16.32
C GLY A 674 -37.40 -15.13 16.89
N SER A 675 -36.56 -15.91 16.20
CA SER A 675 -36.15 -17.27 16.55
C SER A 675 -34.98 -17.28 17.54
N CYS A 676 -35.10 -16.51 18.62
CA CYS A 676 -33.99 -16.25 19.55
C CYS A 676 -33.46 -17.52 20.25
N SER A 677 -34.33 -18.52 20.43
CA SER A 677 -33.95 -19.81 21.02
C SER A 677 -33.10 -20.67 20.07
N ALA A 678 -33.09 -20.38 18.77
CA ALA A 678 -32.20 -21.02 17.80
C ALA A 678 -30.75 -20.49 17.91
N ILE A 679 -30.56 -19.29 18.47
CA ILE A 679 -29.25 -18.66 18.67
C ILE A 679 -28.50 -19.34 19.81
N ASP A 680 -29.15 -19.55 20.96
CA ASP A 680 -28.53 -20.15 22.15
C ASP A 680 -28.88 -21.63 22.39
N GLN A 681 -29.57 -22.25 21.44
CA GLN A 681 -30.04 -23.64 21.52
C GLN A 681 -30.90 -23.95 22.77
N SER A 682 -31.52 -22.94 23.38
CA SER A 682 -32.36 -23.15 24.56
C SER A 682 -33.66 -23.90 24.21
N ASN A 683 -34.07 -24.84 25.07
CA ASN A 683 -35.33 -25.58 24.93
C ASN A 683 -36.59 -24.73 25.22
N ALA A 684 -36.47 -23.40 25.22
CA ALA A 684 -37.59 -22.51 25.40
C ALA A 684 -38.53 -22.65 24.19
N SER A 685 -39.84 -22.79 24.43
CA SER A 685 -40.82 -22.72 23.34
C SER A 685 -40.66 -21.39 22.62
N LEU A 686 -40.66 -21.40 21.27
CA LEU A 686 -40.74 -20.23 20.39
C LEU A 686 -41.27 -19.00 21.13
N ASP A 687 -40.49 -17.92 21.16
CA ASP A 687 -40.77 -16.71 21.94
C ASP A 687 -42.02 -16.00 21.41
N SER A 688 -43.18 -16.54 21.78
CA SER A 688 -44.50 -16.22 21.24
C SER A 688 -44.87 -14.75 21.39
N LYS A 689 -44.26 -14.03 22.34
CA LYS A 689 -44.43 -12.58 22.52
C LYS A 689 -43.69 -11.77 21.47
N VAL A 690 -42.44 -12.15 21.16
CA VAL A 690 -41.66 -11.52 20.09
C VAL A 690 -42.37 -11.81 18.77
N ILE A 691 -42.63 -13.09 18.46
CA ILE A 691 -43.32 -13.50 17.23
C ILE A 691 -44.69 -12.82 17.08
N ALA A 692 -45.50 -12.73 18.15
CA ALA A 692 -46.79 -12.03 18.09
C ALA A 692 -46.63 -10.55 17.80
N TYR A 693 -45.66 -9.88 18.45
CA TYR A 693 -45.35 -8.47 18.18
C TYR A 693 -44.88 -8.28 16.73
N LEU A 694 -43.97 -9.14 16.26
CA LEU A 694 -43.46 -9.11 14.89
C LEU A 694 -44.58 -9.34 13.87
N THR A 695 -45.53 -10.23 14.16
CA THR A 695 -46.69 -10.52 13.31
C THR A 695 -47.69 -9.36 13.29
N GLU A 696 -47.89 -8.68 14.42
CA GLU A 696 -48.80 -7.53 14.54
C GLU A 696 -48.28 -6.32 13.76
N HIS A 697 -46.96 -6.12 13.72
CA HIS A 697 -46.32 -4.96 13.07
C HIS A 697 -45.71 -5.28 11.69
N ALA A 698 -45.84 -6.51 11.19
CA ALA A 698 -45.38 -6.90 9.85
C ALA A 698 -46.09 -6.15 8.71
N ASN A 699 -47.22 -5.48 8.98
CA ASN A 699 -47.99 -4.72 7.99
C ASN A 699 -47.76 -3.19 8.04
N GLU A 700 -46.85 -2.70 8.89
CA GLU A 700 -46.48 -1.28 8.99
C GLU A 700 -45.30 -0.91 8.07
N GLU A 701 -45.15 -1.60 6.94
CA GLU A 701 -44.21 -1.15 5.91
C GLU A 701 -44.67 0.18 5.29
N PRO A 702 -43.78 1.18 5.14
CA PRO A 702 -44.07 2.33 4.31
C PRO A 702 -44.24 1.85 2.87
N VAL A 703 -45.32 2.29 2.23
CA VAL A 703 -45.62 2.03 0.82
C VAL A 703 -44.48 2.60 -0.03
N LEU A 704 -43.52 1.75 -0.41
CA LEU A 704 -42.58 2.02 -1.51
C LEU A 704 -43.33 1.76 -2.82
N ASP A 705 -43.46 2.78 -3.66
CA ASP A 705 -44.06 2.68 -4.99
C ASP A 705 -43.05 2.04 -5.95
N THR A 706 -42.99 0.70 -5.97
CA THR A 706 -42.14 -0.06 -6.88
C THR A 706 -42.97 -0.59 -8.06
N ASN A 707 -42.84 0.03 -9.23
CA ASN A 707 -43.00 -0.68 -10.51
C ASN A 707 -41.62 -0.76 -11.19
N PRO A 708 -40.85 -1.85 -11.03
CA PRO A 708 -39.76 -2.17 -11.94
C PRO A 708 -40.28 -3.01 -13.12
N PRO A 709 -39.63 -2.95 -14.29
CA PRO A 709 -40.02 -3.72 -15.47
C PRO A 709 -39.67 -5.20 -15.28
N VAL A 710 -40.58 -6.05 -15.76
CA VAL A 710 -40.47 -7.51 -15.76
C VAL A 710 -39.27 -7.95 -16.60
N SER A 711 -38.28 -8.59 -15.96
CA SER A 711 -37.24 -9.39 -16.61
C SER A 711 -37.37 -10.88 -16.24
N ASP A 712 -36.84 -11.69 -17.15
CA ASP A 712 -37.04 -13.12 -17.43
C ASP A 712 -36.49 -14.07 -16.33
N PRO A 713 -37.20 -15.14 -15.93
CA PRO A 713 -36.76 -16.04 -14.86
C PRO A 713 -35.75 -17.11 -15.31
N SER A 714 -34.73 -16.75 -16.10
CA SER A 714 -33.74 -17.73 -16.62
C SER A 714 -32.26 -17.41 -16.43
N SER A 715 -31.86 -16.37 -15.70
CA SER A 715 -30.44 -16.12 -15.36
C SER A 715 -30.14 -16.36 -13.87
N GLY A 716 -30.05 -17.63 -13.49
CA GLY A 716 -29.36 -18.04 -12.27
C GLY A 716 -27.88 -18.21 -12.59
N THR A 717 -27.14 -17.11 -12.62
CA THR A 717 -25.67 -17.09 -12.63
C THR A 717 -25.24 -16.29 -11.42
N LEU A 718 -24.73 -17.01 -10.42
CA LEU A 718 -23.95 -16.52 -9.29
C LEU A 718 -22.78 -15.67 -9.83
N GLY A 719 -22.31 -14.70 -9.04
CA GLY A 719 -21.31 -13.72 -9.43
C GLY A 719 -19.94 -14.29 -9.88
N PRO A 720 -19.04 -13.41 -10.36
CA PRO A 720 -17.81 -13.77 -11.07
C PRO A 720 -16.69 -14.44 -10.24
N LEU A 721 -16.79 -14.53 -8.90
CA LEU A 721 -15.75 -15.19 -8.08
C LEU A 721 -15.77 -16.73 -8.14
N GLY A 722 -16.92 -17.32 -8.54
CA GLY A 722 -17.13 -18.76 -8.51
C GLY A 722 -17.14 -19.35 -7.09
N ASN A 723 -17.76 -20.51 -6.88
CA ASN A 723 -17.58 -21.25 -5.63
C ASN A 723 -16.22 -21.95 -5.66
N PRO A 724 -15.54 -22.15 -4.50
CA PRO A 724 -14.39 -23.03 -4.46
C PRO A 724 -14.78 -24.40 -5.03
N THR A 725 -13.91 -24.97 -5.85
CA THR A 725 -14.10 -26.29 -6.42
C THR A 725 -14.20 -27.33 -5.31
N GLU A 726 -14.98 -28.39 -5.54
CA GLU A 726 -15.07 -29.51 -4.59
C GLU A 726 -13.69 -30.11 -4.25
N ALA A 727 -12.74 -30.02 -5.19
CA ALA A 727 -11.38 -30.47 -5.01
C ALA A 727 -10.62 -29.59 -4.00
N CYS A 728 -10.73 -28.26 -4.10
CA CYS A 728 -10.12 -27.35 -3.13
C CYS A 728 -10.75 -27.50 -1.74
N LEU A 729 -12.09 -27.52 -1.65
CA LEU A 729 -12.78 -27.72 -0.37
C LEU A 729 -12.38 -29.04 0.31
N ALA A 730 -12.22 -30.11 -0.46
CA ALA A 730 -11.73 -31.39 0.06
C ALA A 730 -10.29 -31.31 0.57
N GLU A 731 -9.42 -30.54 -0.09
CA GLU A 731 -8.04 -30.30 0.35
C GLU A 731 -7.99 -29.45 1.63
N VAL A 732 -8.73 -28.35 1.70
CA VAL A 732 -8.82 -27.50 2.90
C VAL A 732 -9.37 -28.30 4.08
N GLN A 733 -10.49 -29.01 3.88
CA GLN A 733 -11.10 -29.84 4.92
C GLN A 733 -10.15 -30.94 5.42
N LYS A 734 -9.30 -31.48 4.55
CA LYS A 734 -8.27 -32.45 4.93
C LYS A 734 -7.23 -31.87 5.89
N TYR A 735 -7.00 -30.55 5.89
CA TYR A 735 -6.01 -29.87 6.73
C TYR A 735 -6.61 -29.09 7.90
N ASN A 736 -7.94 -28.98 8.02
CA ASN A 736 -8.60 -28.19 9.08
C ASN A 736 -8.13 -28.52 10.50
N GLU A 737 -7.94 -29.80 10.84
CA GLU A 737 -7.40 -30.18 12.16
C GLU A 737 -6.00 -29.59 12.40
N CYS A 738 -5.16 -29.58 11.35
CA CYS A 738 -3.82 -29.01 11.42
C CYS A 738 -3.86 -27.49 11.59
N LEU A 739 -4.64 -26.82 10.74
CA LEU A 739 -4.79 -25.36 10.77
C LEU A 739 -5.34 -24.89 12.12
N GLY A 740 -6.36 -25.56 12.67
CA GLY A 740 -6.88 -25.28 14.00
C GLY A 740 -5.84 -25.47 15.11
N SER A 741 -4.98 -26.50 15.02
CA SER A 741 -3.91 -26.72 16.01
C SER A 741 -2.81 -25.65 16.00
N LEU A 742 -2.72 -24.88 14.91
CA LEU A 742 -1.79 -23.77 14.73
C LEU A 742 -2.44 -22.42 15.08
N GLY A 743 -3.71 -22.40 15.48
CA GLY A 743 -4.46 -21.17 15.74
C GLY A 743 -4.93 -20.44 14.46
N ILE A 744 -4.89 -21.12 13.31
CA ILE A 744 -5.31 -20.60 12.00
C ILE A 744 -6.72 -21.17 11.72
N SER A 745 -7.77 -20.52 12.22
CA SER A 745 -9.15 -20.93 11.93
C SER A 745 -9.71 -20.13 10.75
N SER A 746 -10.38 -20.81 9.82
CA SER A 746 -11.00 -20.23 8.61
C SER A 746 -12.26 -19.39 8.88
N SER A 747 -12.54 -19.03 10.13
CA SER A 747 -13.80 -18.40 10.55
C SER A 747 -13.67 -17.06 11.27
N SER A 748 -12.46 -16.51 11.40
CA SER A 748 -12.23 -15.19 12.02
C SER A 748 -11.87 -14.13 10.98
N SER A 749 -12.88 -13.41 10.52
CA SER A 749 -12.75 -12.22 9.67
C SER A 749 -12.33 -11.00 10.49
N SER A 750 -11.07 -10.97 10.94
CA SER A 750 -10.28 -9.74 11.16
C SER A 750 -8.92 -10.04 11.83
N SER A 751 -7.84 -9.71 11.13
CA SER A 751 -6.51 -9.34 11.66
C SER A 751 -5.52 -10.37 12.25
N SER A 752 -5.82 -11.67 12.35
CA SER A 752 -4.89 -12.66 12.93
C SER A 752 -3.93 -13.36 11.95
N THR A 753 -3.59 -12.76 10.80
CA THR A 753 -2.44 -13.19 9.97
C THR A 753 -1.08 -12.97 10.67
N SER A 754 -1.05 -12.23 11.78
CA SER A 754 0.15 -11.95 12.58
C SER A 754 0.85 -13.19 13.16
N SER A 755 0.16 -14.34 13.25
CA SER A 755 0.80 -15.59 13.70
C SER A 755 1.72 -16.22 12.65
N PHE A 756 1.58 -15.89 11.37
CA PHE A 756 2.49 -16.36 10.32
C PHE A 756 3.72 -15.45 10.14
N SER A 757 3.57 -14.14 10.38
CA SER A 757 4.64 -13.15 10.22
C SER A 757 5.57 -13.03 11.43
N ASN A 758 5.14 -13.46 12.63
CA ASN A 758 5.96 -13.43 13.84
C ASN A 758 6.89 -14.66 14.00
N THR A 759 7.50 -15.14 12.92
CA THR A 759 8.62 -16.12 13.01
C THR A 759 9.97 -15.41 13.12
N GLU A 760 10.02 -14.33 13.91
CA GLU A 760 11.23 -13.51 14.10
C GLU A 760 12.32 -14.24 14.90
N SER A 761 12.01 -15.38 15.51
CA SER A 761 12.94 -16.15 16.34
C SER A 761 12.98 -17.64 16.02
N ALA A 762 14.16 -18.24 16.23
CA ALA A 762 14.36 -19.68 16.10
C ALA A 762 13.50 -20.49 17.09
N GLU A 763 13.13 -19.89 18.23
CA GLU A 763 12.24 -20.49 19.23
C GLU A 763 10.81 -20.59 18.71
N ASP A 764 10.32 -19.58 17.99
CA ASP A 764 8.97 -19.58 17.42
C ASP A 764 8.87 -20.56 16.25
N LEU A 765 9.90 -20.63 15.40
CA LEU A 765 9.99 -21.68 14.38
C LEU A 765 10.03 -23.09 14.99
N LYS A 766 10.69 -23.30 16.13
CA LYS A 766 10.65 -24.61 16.81
C LYS A 766 9.26 -24.96 17.35
N LYS A 767 8.53 -23.98 17.90
CA LYS A 767 7.14 -24.18 18.35
C LYS A 767 6.26 -24.54 17.15
N PHE A 768 6.39 -23.78 16.06
CA PHE A 768 5.74 -24.05 14.79
C PHE A 768 6.01 -25.48 14.30
N CYS A 769 7.27 -25.89 14.17
CA CYS A 769 7.63 -27.24 13.75
C CYS A 769 7.02 -28.31 14.68
N THR A 770 7.03 -28.07 15.99
CA THR A 770 6.46 -29.01 16.97
C THR A 770 4.94 -29.14 16.82
N ALA A 771 4.25 -28.04 16.54
CA ALA A 771 2.81 -28.03 16.30
C ALA A 771 2.45 -28.77 15.00
N VAL A 772 3.16 -28.49 13.90
CA VAL A 772 2.95 -29.16 12.60
C VAL A 772 3.33 -30.65 12.66
N GLU A 773 4.25 -31.05 13.52
CA GLU A 773 4.59 -32.45 13.76
C GLU A 773 3.59 -33.20 14.66
N GLY A 774 2.60 -32.48 15.19
CA GLY A 774 1.53 -33.01 16.01
C GLY A 774 0.61 -33.98 15.27
N ASN A 775 -0.17 -34.74 16.05
CA ASN A 775 -1.12 -35.72 15.48
C ASN A 775 -2.18 -35.06 14.57
N ALA A 776 -2.58 -33.82 14.87
CA ALA A 776 -3.57 -33.05 14.11
C ALA A 776 -3.11 -32.75 12.66
N CYS A 777 -1.81 -32.74 12.42
CA CYS A 777 -1.22 -32.39 11.13
C CYS A 777 -0.77 -33.61 10.31
N LYS A 778 -1.13 -34.84 10.67
CA LYS A 778 -0.70 -36.04 9.93
C LYS A 778 -1.11 -36.04 8.46
N ALA A 779 -2.32 -35.57 8.15
CA ALA A 779 -2.81 -35.51 6.78
C ALA A 779 -2.12 -34.41 5.97
N PHE A 780 -1.73 -33.31 6.62
CA PHE A 780 -0.92 -32.25 6.03
C PHE A 780 0.51 -32.75 5.74
N LEU A 781 1.15 -33.39 6.72
CA LEU A 781 2.49 -33.96 6.59
C LEU A 781 2.59 -35.07 5.54
N SER A 782 1.53 -35.84 5.30
CA SER A 782 1.54 -36.85 4.23
C SER A 782 1.56 -36.22 2.84
N ASP A 783 1.08 -34.99 2.73
CA ASP A 783 0.93 -34.24 1.47
C ASP A 783 1.99 -33.15 1.31
N ILE A 784 2.88 -33.00 2.28
CA ILE A 784 3.85 -31.90 2.33
C ILE A 784 4.81 -31.87 1.14
N ASN A 785 5.07 -33.01 0.52
CA ASN A 785 5.92 -33.12 -0.67
C ASN A 785 5.12 -33.09 -1.98
N ASN A 786 3.80 -32.90 -1.91
CA ASN A 786 2.97 -32.69 -3.08
C ASN A 786 3.01 -31.21 -3.47
N SER A 787 3.70 -30.91 -4.57
CA SER A 787 3.77 -29.55 -5.13
C SER A 787 2.47 -29.11 -5.78
N GLN A 788 1.56 -30.05 -6.07
CA GLN A 788 0.23 -29.72 -6.58
C GLN A 788 -0.74 -29.51 -5.43
N SER A 789 -1.58 -28.51 -5.58
CA SER A 789 -2.72 -28.27 -4.71
C SER A 789 -3.96 -28.16 -5.56
N ALA A 790 -5.04 -28.75 -5.09
CA ALA A 790 -6.36 -28.58 -5.67
C ALA A 790 -6.84 -27.12 -5.61
N CYS A 791 -6.28 -26.32 -4.70
CA CYS A 791 -6.62 -24.91 -4.52
C CYS A 791 -5.75 -23.95 -5.33
N ILE A 792 -4.61 -24.40 -5.87
CA ILE A 792 -3.74 -23.58 -6.74
C ILE A 792 -3.64 -24.23 -8.10
N ASN A 793 -4.36 -23.65 -9.06
CA ASN A 793 -4.22 -23.96 -10.47
C ASN A 793 -3.70 -22.72 -11.21
N VAL A 794 -2.42 -22.76 -11.56
CA VAL A 794 -1.75 -21.66 -12.28
C VAL A 794 -2.29 -21.52 -13.71
N GLU A 795 -2.75 -22.60 -14.34
CA GLU A 795 -3.28 -22.56 -15.71
C GLU A 795 -4.67 -21.94 -15.78
N ASN A 796 -5.52 -22.22 -14.78
CA ASN A 796 -6.89 -21.72 -14.70
C ASN A 796 -7.23 -21.33 -13.26
N PRO A 797 -6.90 -20.11 -12.85
CA PRO A 797 -7.20 -19.61 -11.53
C PRO A 797 -8.69 -19.68 -11.20
N VAL A 798 -9.06 -20.25 -10.05
CA VAL A 798 -10.38 -20.00 -9.44
C VAL A 798 -10.11 -19.19 -8.19
N ILE A 799 -10.57 -17.93 -8.17
CA ILE A 799 -10.24 -16.99 -7.08
C ILE A 799 -10.67 -17.55 -5.72
N ALA A 800 -11.87 -18.12 -5.65
CA ALA A 800 -12.37 -18.72 -4.42
C ALA A 800 -11.53 -19.93 -3.96
N ASP A 801 -10.91 -20.69 -4.87
CA ASP A 801 -9.96 -21.74 -4.53
C ASP A 801 -8.69 -21.16 -3.93
N MET A 802 -8.19 -20.05 -4.47
CA MET A 802 -6.96 -19.42 -4.00
C MET A 802 -7.12 -18.78 -2.63
N ILE A 803 -8.24 -18.12 -2.37
CA ILE A 803 -8.53 -17.58 -1.03
C ILE A 803 -8.65 -18.74 -0.02
N SER A 804 -9.37 -19.80 -0.40
CA SER A 804 -9.56 -20.98 0.45
C SER A 804 -8.25 -21.73 0.72
N GLY A 805 -7.35 -21.81 -0.27
CA GLY A 805 -6.07 -22.51 -0.16
C GLY A 805 -4.87 -21.66 0.22
N GLY A 806 -5.02 -20.33 0.19
CA GLY A 806 -3.94 -19.36 0.33
C GLY A 806 -3.20 -19.45 1.65
N LEU A 807 -3.84 -19.95 2.71
CA LEU A 807 -3.23 -20.10 4.02
C LEU A 807 -2.38 -21.38 4.17
N HIS A 808 -2.76 -22.49 3.52
CA HIS A 808 -2.03 -23.75 3.71
C HIS A 808 -0.74 -23.82 2.90
N GLN A 809 -0.54 -22.92 1.93
CA GLN A 809 0.64 -22.91 1.07
C GLN A 809 1.86 -22.25 1.71
N PRO A 810 1.75 -21.04 2.29
CA PRO A 810 2.72 -20.48 3.22
C PRO A 810 3.14 -21.50 4.30
N LEU A 811 2.16 -22.23 4.83
CA LEU A 811 2.41 -23.28 5.82
C LEU A 811 3.28 -24.42 5.29
N ARG A 812 3.02 -24.87 4.05
CA ARG A 812 3.84 -25.92 3.40
C ARG A 812 5.25 -25.40 3.18
N ALA A 813 5.38 -24.19 2.64
CA ALA A 813 6.65 -23.55 2.38
C ALA A 813 7.50 -23.42 3.65
N GLN A 814 6.95 -22.86 4.72
CA GLN A 814 7.65 -22.74 6.01
C GLN A 814 8.07 -24.11 6.56
N TYR A 815 7.20 -25.12 6.51
CA TYR A 815 7.56 -26.46 6.99
C TYR A 815 8.64 -27.13 6.11
N GLN A 816 8.57 -26.98 4.78
CA GLN A 816 9.57 -27.50 3.85
C GLN A 816 10.95 -26.85 4.07
N LEU A 817 10.97 -25.54 4.34
CA LEU A 817 12.18 -24.78 4.59
C LEU A 817 12.79 -25.04 5.97
N PHE A 818 11.99 -25.09 7.03
CA PHE A 818 12.50 -25.06 8.40
C PHE A 818 12.33 -26.36 9.19
N CYS A 819 11.29 -27.14 8.93
CA CYS A 819 10.89 -28.23 9.84
C CYS A 819 11.13 -29.64 9.30
N SER A 820 11.26 -29.77 7.98
CA SER A 820 11.20 -31.08 7.33
C SER A 820 12.34 -32.02 7.74
N LYS A 821 12.00 -33.32 7.80
CA LYS A 821 12.86 -34.38 8.30
C LYS A 821 13.26 -35.40 7.24
N ASP A 822 14.44 -35.98 7.43
CA ASP A 822 14.96 -37.09 6.66
C ASP A 822 14.22 -38.40 6.95
N THR A 823 14.57 -39.45 6.22
CA THR A 823 13.98 -40.79 6.40
C THR A 823 14.25 -41.43 7.77
N THR A 824 15.18 -40.87 8.56
CA THR A 824 15.51 -41.31 9.92
C THR A 824 14.80 -40.49 11.01
N GLY A 825 14.03 -39.48 10.62
CA GLY A 825 13.32 -38.57 11.51
C GLY A 825 14.19 -37.43 12.06
N LYS A 826 15.38 -37.19 11.49
CA LYS A 826 16.22 -36.03 11.84
C LYS A 826 15.86 -34.85 10.93
N VAL A 827 15.95 -33.63 11.45
CA VAL A 827 15.77 -32.41 10.63
C VAL A 827 16.78 -32.44 9.49
N CYS A 828 16.31 -32.16 8.27
CA CYS A 828 17.19 -32.17 7.11
C CYS A 828 18.30 -31.12 7.25
N PRO A 829 19.53 -31.40 6.75
CA PRO A 829 20.68 -30.53 6.98
C PRO A 829 20.49 -29.06 6.58
N LEU A 830 19.80 -28.77 5.46
CA LEU A 830 19.54 -27.39 5.04
C LEU A 830 18.52 -26.71 5.96
N SER A 831 17.46 -27.41 6.40
CA SER A 831 16.55 -26.86 7.42
C SER A 831 17.23 -26.55 8.73
N GLN A 832 18.09 -27.47 9.19
CA GLN A 832 18.84 -27.27 10.42
C GLN A 832 19.73 -26.04 10.30
N PHE A 833 20.41 -25.89 9.14
CA PHE A 833 21.22 -24.71 8.86
C PHE A 833 20.39 -23.43 8.88
N LEU A 834 19.24 -23.41 8.20
CA LEU A 834 18.34 -22.25 8.18
C LEU A 834 17.89 -21.89 9.60
N LEU A 835 17.35 -22.85 10.36
CA LEU A 835 16.91 -22.64 11.75
C LEU A 835 18.01 -22.07 12.66
N GLU A 836 19.26 -22.52 12.51
CA GLU A 836 20.39 -22.07 13.35
C GLU A 836 20.92 -20.68 12.98
N ASN A 837 20.59 -20.19 11.78
CA ASN A 837 21.08 -18.93 11.22
C ASN A 837 19.97 -17.92 10.90
N LEU A 838 18.78 -18.12 11.46
CA LEU A 838 17.66 -17.17 11.34
C LEU A 838 18.10 -15.76 11.76
N GLY A 839 17.81 -14.76 10.91
CA GLY A 839 18.21 -13.37 11.11
C GLY A 839 19.69 -13.08 10.85
N LYS A 840 20.44 -13.99 10.20
CA LYS A 840 21.86 -13.81 9.85
C LYS A 840 22.15 -14.05 8.36
N TYR A 841 21.12 -14.13 7.54
CA TYR A 841 21.25 -14.50 6.12
C TYR A 841 21.88 -13.40 5.27
N ASP A 842 21.77 -12.14 5.69
CA ASP A 842 22.32 -10.93 5.03
C ASP A 842 23.83 -10.99 4.77
N THR A 843 24.53 -11.96 5.39
CA THR A 843 25.97 -12.16 5.26
C THR A 843 26.36 -13.31 4.31
N ILE A 844 25.41 -14.04 3.73
CA ILE A 844 25.66 -15.23 2.90
C ILE A 844 25.69 -14.86 1.41
N THR A 845 26.69 -14.09 1.00
CA THR A 845 26.95 -13.86 -0.43
C THR A 845 27.59 -15.09 -1.10
N ASP A 846 28.45 -15.81 -0.37
CA ASP A 846 29.13 -17.02 -0.82
C ASP A 846 28.89 -18.24 0.08
N LEU A 847 28.70 -19.40 -0.55
CA LEU A 847 28.55 -20.67 0.16
C LEU A 847 29.92 -21.20 0.59
N THR A 848 30.15 -21.24 1.89
CA THR A 848 31.32 -21.91 2.49
C THR A 848 31.31 -23.40 2.17
N SER A 849 32.48 -24.06 2.24
CA SER A 849 32.58 -25.51 2.05
C SER A 849 31.68 -26.31 3.01
N GLN A 850 31.47 -25.80 4.23
CA GLN A 850 30.56 -26.42 5.20
C GLN A 850 29.09 -26.31 4.75
N GLN A 851 28.67 -25.15 4.23
CA GLN A 851 27.33 -24.98 3.68
C GLN A 851 27.10 -25.85 2.44
N LEU A 852 28.09 -25.93 1.55
CA LEU A 852 28.05 -26.82 0.38
C LEU A 852 27.95 -28.29 0.78
N GLU A 853 28.66 -28.74 1.82
CA GLU A 853 28.56 -30.10 2.35
C GLU A 853 27.17 -30.37 2.93
N MET A 854 26.57 -29.40 3.64
CA MET A 854 25.21 -29.50 4.16
C MET A 854 24.18 -29.61 3.03
N ILE A 855 24.23 -28.72 2.03
CA ILE A 855 23.35 -28.74 0.85
C ILE A 855 23.52 -30.06 0.07
N THR A 856 24.76 -30.52 -0.10
CA THR A 856 25.08 -31.80 -0.75
C THR A 856 24.47 -32.97 0.01
N THR A 857 24.59 -32.98 1.33
CA THR A 857 24.05 -34.04 2.20
C THR A 857 22.52 -34.03 2.17
N ASP A 858 21.91 -32.85 2.23
CA ASP A 858 20.47 -32.64 2.14
C ASP A 858 19.91 -33.10 0.79
N CYS A 859 20.54 -32.69 -0.31
CA CYS A 859 20.17 -33.10 -1.67
C CYS A 859 20.32 -34.62 -1.89
N LYS A 860 21.31 -35.28 -1.27
CA LYS A 860 21.50 -36.74 -1.40
C LYS A 860 20.43 -37.55 -0.66
N ASP A 861 19.81 -37.01 0.39
CA ASP A 861 18.72 -37.68 1.09
C ASP A 861 17.42 -37.59 0.27
N GLY A 862 16.77 -38.73 0.04
CA GLY A 862 15.60 -38.79 -0.82
C GLY A 862 14.39 -38.00 -0.30
N SER A 863 14.22 -37.91 1.02
CA SER A 863 13.12 -37.15 1.65
C SER A 863 13.41 -35.65 1.59
N CYS A 864 14.63 -35.27 1.96
CA CYS A 864 15.07 -33.87 1.95
C CYS A 864 15.17 -33.30 0.52
N ASN A 865 15.58 -34.10 -0.47
CA ASN A 865 15.51 -33.69 -1.87
C ASN A 865 14.07 -33.48 -2.35
N ALA A 866 13.17 -34.43 -2.05
CA ALA A 866 11.78 -34.35 -2.46
C ALA A 866 11.08 -33.10 -1.91
N ARG A 867 11.34 -32.75 -0.65
CA ARG A 867 10.76 -31.53 -0.05
C ARG A 867 11.21 -30.26 -0.78
N MET A 868 12.48 -30.19 -1.18
CA MET A 868 13.08 -28.97 -1.70
C MET A 868 12.66 -28.80 -3.15
N VAL A 869 12.53 -29.90 -3.89
CA VAL A 869 11.88 -29.89 -5.21
C VAL A 869 10.43 -29.43 -5.09
N ALA A 870 9.68 -29.90 -4.09
CA ALA A 870 8.30 -29.46 -3.89
C ALA A 870 8.23 -27.96 -3.54
N PHE A 871 9.13 -27.46 -2.68
CA PHE A 871 9.27 -26.06 -2.34
C PHE A 871 9.61 -25.18 -3.55
N LEU A 872 10.61 -25.59 -4.35
CA LEU A 872 11.04 -24.84 -5.54
C LEU A 872 9.93 -24.76 -6.60
N ASN A 873 9.19 -25.86 -6.81
CA ASN A 873 8.05 -25.84 -7.72
C ASN A 873 6.95 -24.88 -7.22
N TYR A 874 6.76 -24.79 -5.91
CA TYR A 874 5.83 -23.86 -5.30
C TYR A 874 6.30 -22.40 -5.46
N SER A 875 7.55 -22.09 -5.09
CA SER A 875 8.10 -20.73 -5.16
C SER A 875 8.11 -20.17 -6.58
N GLU A 876 8.27 -21.03 -7.60
CA GLU A 876 8.18 -20.61 -9.02
C GLU A 876 6.74 -20.40 -9.50
N SER A 877 5.77 -21.10 -8.90
CA SER A 877 4.36 -20.96 -9.28
C SER A 877 3.72 -19.71 -8.69
N MET A 878 4.27 -19.17 -7.59
CA MET A 878 3.67 -18.07 -6.84
C MET A 878 3.75 -16.71 -7.53
N PRO A 879 4.88 -16.26 -8.12
CA PRO A 879 4.92 -15.02 -8.90
C PRO A 879 3.97 -15.06 -10.09
N ILE A 880 3.90 -16.19 -10.79
CA ILE A 880 2.96 -16.40 -11.91
C ILE A 880 1.52 -16.29 -11.42
N LEU A 881 1.23 -16.80 -10.22
CA LEU A 881 -0.08 -16.70 -9.59
C LEU A 881 -0.42 -15.26 -9.18
N ALA A 882 0.53 -14.56 -8.56
CA ALA A 882 0.38 -13.18 -8.11
C ALA A 882 0.14 -12.25 -9.29
N SER A 883 0.95 -12.35 -10.35
CA SER A 883 0.78 -11.61 -11.61
C SER A 883 -0.61 -11.83 -12.21
N LYS A 884 -1.06 -13.09 -12.34
CA LYS A 884 -2.41 -13.40 -12.83
C LYS A 884 -3.52 -12.82 -11.96
N LEU A 885 -3.35 -12.83 -10.64
CA LEU A 885 -4.34 -12.24 -9.72
C LEU A 885 -4.33 -10.71 -9.80
N THR A 886 -3.17 -10.08 -9.98
CA THR A 886 -3.08 -8.63 -10.26
C THR A 886 -3.82 -8.28 -11.53
N GLU A 887 -3.65 -9.08 -12.60
CA GLU A 887 -4.35 -8.89 -13.87
C GLU A 887 -5.88 -9.04 -13.71
N THR A 888 -6.34 -10.02 -12.93
CA THR A 888 -7.79 -10.30 -12.78
C THR A 888 -8.48 -9.44 -11.70
N MET A 889 -7.78 -9.03 -10.65
CA MET A 889 -8.38 -8.45 -9.44
C MET A 889 -7.76 -7.13 -8.98
N GLY A 890 -6.78 -6.60 -9.71
CA GLY A 890 -6.05 -5.40 -9.35
C GLY A 890 -4.92 -5.62 -8.34
N GLU A 891 -4.10 -4.59 -8.19
CA GLU A 891 -2.80 -4.62 -7.51
C GLU A 891 -2.87 -5.00 -6.02
N SER A 892 -3.97 -4.65 -5.34
CA SER A 892 -4.14 -4.93 -3.91
C SER A 892 -4.14 -6.43 -3.56
N VAL A 893 -4.71 -7.28 -4.42
CA VAL A 893 -4.80 -8.73 -4.19
C VAL A 893 -3.48 -9.42 -4.55
N GLY A 894 -2.85 -9.01 -5.65
CA GLY A 894 -1.51 -9.46 -6.02
C GLY A 894 -0.48 -9.15 -4.95
N ALA A 895 -0.48 -7.91 -4.45
CA ALA A 895 0.39 -7.45 -3.38
C ALA A 895 0.21 -8.25 -2.08
N MET A 896 -1.00 -8.72 -1.76
CA MET A 896 -1.24 -9.58 -0.60
C MET A 896 -0.54 -10.95 -0.73
N LEU A 897 -0.56 -11.57 -1.92
CA LEU A 897 0.16 -12.82 -2.16
C LEU A 897 1.67 -12.61 -2.17
N GLU A 898 2.15 -11.53 -2.78
CA GLU A 898 3.57 -11.17 -2.76
C GLU A 898 4.07 -10.92 -1.35
N THR A 899 3.30 -10.19 -0.53
CA THR A 899 3.58 -9.96 0.89
C THR A 899 3.63 -11.27 1.67
N SER A 900 2.70 -12.19 1.39
CA SER A 900 2.68 -13.51 2.03
C SER A 900 3.93 -14.33 1.66
N LEU A 901 4.39 -14.24 0.42
CA LEU A 901 5.61 -14.92 -0.03
C LEU A 901 6.88 -14.26 0.52
N SER A 902 6.97 -12.94 0.47
CA SER A 902 8.11 -12.16 0.98
C SER A 902 8.27 -12.30 2.49
N SER A 903 7.18 -12.52 3.22
CA SER A 903 7.24 -12.85 4.66
C SER A 903 7.91 -14.20 4.96
N ILE A 904 7.96 -15.12 3.99
CA ILE A 904 8.62 -16.43 4.12
C ILE A 904 10.02 -16.39 3.52
N LEU A 905 10.15 -15.71 2.38
CA LEU A 905 11.34 -15.61 1.57
C LEU A 905 11.80 -14.16 1.56
N ASP A 906 12.59 -13.77 2.56
CA ASP A 906 13.36 -12.54 2.45
C ASP A 906 14.32 -12.61 1.23
N GLU A 907 14.82 -11.47 0.79
CA GLU A 907 15.69 -11.36 -0.40
C GLU A 907 16.93 -12.27 -0.29
N ASN A 908 17.47 -12.42 0.91
CA ASN A 908 18.68 -13.21 1.18
C ASN A 908 18.40 -14.72 1.10
N LEU A 909 17.27 -15.16 1.66
CA LEU A 909 16.81 -16.54 1.58
C LEU A 909 16.42 -16.89 0.14
N THR A 910 15.79 -15.97 -0.58
CA THR A 910 15.49 -16.10 -2.02
C THR A 910 16.78 -16.32 -2.82
N THR A 911 17.81 -15.51 -2.58
CA THR A 911 19.12 -15.65 -3.22
C THR A 911 19.74 -17.01 -2.94
N LEU A 912 19.70 -17.47 -1.68
CA LEU A 912 20.21 -18.79 -1.29
C LEU A 912 19.45 -19.92 -1.99
N VAL A 913 18.10 -19.88 -1.97
CA VAL A 913 17.22 -20.86 -2.60
C VAL A 913 17.49 -20.94 -4.11
N ASN A 914 17.59 -19.79 -4.79
CA ASN A 914 17.87 -19.71 -6.21
C ASN A 914 19.23 -20.32 -6.54
N LYS A 915 20.26 -20.03 -5.74
CA LYS A 915 21.63 -20.57 -5.91
C LYS A 915 21.66 -22.10 -5.77
N VAL A 916 20.83 -22.68 -4.89
CA VAL A 916 20.81 -24.13 -4.68
C VAL A 916 19.78 -24.88 -5.53
N SER A 917 18.82 -24.19 -6.13
CA SER A 917 17.67 -24.76 -6.84
C SER A 917 18.06 -25.83 -7.88
N SER A 918 19.08 -25.52 -8.70
CA SER A 918 19.57 -26.40 -9.76
C SER A 918 20.12 -27.72 -9.23
N TYR A 919 20.78 -27.73 -8.06
CA TYR A 919 21.29 -28.96 -7.44
C TYR A 919 20.15 -29.92 -7.10
N TYR A 920 19.06 -29.39 -6.54
CA TYR A 920 17.91 -30.18 -6.13
C TYR A 920 17.10 -30.69 -7.32
N LYS A 921 16.76 -29.81 -8.27
CA LYS A 921 15.97 -30.14 -9.46
C LYS A 921 16.65 -31.16 -10.37
N ASN A 922 17.95 -30.99 -10.60
CA ASN A 922 18.71 -31.87 -11.49
C ASN A 922 19.30 -33.10 -10.75
N LYS A 923 19.08 -33.22 -9.43
CA LYS A 923 19.74 -34.19 -8.54
C LYS A 923 21.26 -34.18 -8.69
N GLU A 924 21.84 -33.02 -8.92
CA GLU A 924 23.29 -32.80 -9.04
C GLU A 924 23.96 -32.65 -7.68
N CYS A 925 23.54 -33.48 -6.71
CA CYS A 925 23.90 -33.42 -5.30
C CYS A 925 25.38 -33.73 -5.00
N GLY A 926 26.24 -33.83 -6.02
CA GLY A 926 27.69 -34.03 -5.88
C GLY A 926 28.52 -32.98 -6.64
N ALA A 927 27.87 -32.03 -7.33
CA ALA A 927 28.57 -30.95 -8.04
C ALA A 927 29.01 -29.80 -7.11
N ALA A 928 28.39 -29.69 -5.92
CA ALA A 928 28.72 -28.69 -4.89
C ALA A 928 30.00 -29.02 -4.08
N ASP A 929 30.40 -30.29 -4.02
CA ASP A 929 31.72 -30.69 -3.53
C ASP A 929 32.73 -30.41 -4.66
N ASN A 930 33.51 -29.32 -4.56
CA ASN A 930 34.61 -28.88 -5.45
C ASN A 930 35.77 -29.89 -5.67
N THR A 931 35.47 -31.19 -5.76
CA THR A 931 36.39 -32.24 -6.22
C THR A 931 36.43 -32.37 -7.75
N ILE A 932 35.68 -31.54 -8.47
CA ILE A 932 35.88 -31.31 -9.91
C ILE A 932 36.41 -29.90 -10.10
N ASN A 933 37.75 -29.75 -10.04
CA ASN A 933 38.44 -28.66 -10.72
C ASN A 933 38.12 -28.78 -12.23
N ASP A 934 37.21 -27.98 -12.77
CA ASP A 934 37.17 -27.80 -14.22
C ASP A 934 36.50 -26.47 -14.58
N ASP A 935 37.33 -25.49 -14.96
CA ASP A 935 36.99 -24.27 -15.69
C ASP A 935 36.40 -24.56 -17.11
N ASN A 936 35.81 -25.74 -17.33
CA ASN A 936 35.26 -26.20 -18.60
C ASN A 936 33.80 -26.66 -18.49
N LYS A 937 33.11 -26.41 -17.38
CA LYS A 937 31.77 -26.96 -17.15
C LYS A 937 30.66 -25.92 -17.07
N LEU A 938 30.62 -25.04 -18.07
CA LEU A 938 29.43 -24.28 -18.47
C LEU A 938 29.31 -24.32 -20.00
N SER A 939 29.03 -25.51 -20.54
CA SER A 939 28.35 -25.65 -21.83
C SER A 939 27.50 -26.93 -21.82
N SER A 940 26.30 -26.81 -22.37
CA SER A 940 25.13 -27.70 -22.27
C SER A 940 25.24 -29.05 -22.99
N ASP A 941 26.44 -29.63 -23.13
CA ASP A 941 26.68 -30.71 -24.11
C ASP A 941 26.80 -32.14 -23.52
N ALA A 942 26.53 -32.33 -22.22
CA ALA A 942 26.65 -33.64 -21.57
C ALA A 942 25.48 -34.60 -21.88
N SER A 943 24.26 -34.08 -22.04
CA SER A 943 23.08 -34.85 -22.44
C SER A 943 23.21 -35.35 -23.90
N SER A 944 23.69 -34.48 -24.79
CA SER A 944 23.98 -34.78 -26.19
C SER A 944 24.97 -35.94 -26.35
N ARG A 945 26.06 -35.96 -25.57
CA ARG A 945 27.08 -37.03 -25.68
C ARG A 945 26.62 -38.39 -25.16
N VAL A 946 25.80 -38.45 -24.10
CA VAL A 946 25.28 -39.73 -23.60
C VAL A 946 24.25 -40.30 -24.58
N VAL A 947 23.36 -39.46 -25.12
CA VAL A 947 22.38 -39.87 -26.14
C VAL A 947 23.08 -40.28 -27.43
N MET A 948 24.10 -39.55 -27.88
CA MET A 948 24.84 -39.89 -29.10
C MET A 948 25.66 -41.18 -28.95
N THR A 949 26.24 -41.44 -27.77
CA THR A 949 26.98 -42.68 -27.49
C THR A 949 26.04 -43.88 -27.37
N LEU A 950 24.88 -43.72 -26.73
CA LEU A 950 23.86 -44.77 -26.64
C LEU A 950 23.26 -45.08 -28.03
N THR A 951 23.04 -44.06 -28.85
CA THR A 951 22.56 -44.20 -30.23
C THR A 951 23.60 -44.90 -31.11
N PHE A 952 24.90 -44.59 -30.93
CA PHE A 952 25.98 -45.31 -31.61
C PHE A 952 26.07 -46.77 -31.18
N ILE A 953 25.94 -47.07 -29.88
CA ILE A 953 25.95 -48.45 -29.37
C ILE A 953 24.73 -49.22 -29.90
N ILE A 954 23.54 -48.61 -29.91
CA ILE A 954 22.32 -49.23 -30.43
C ILE A 954 22.41 -49.43 -31.95
N MET A 955 22.91 -48.46 -32.73
CA MET A 955 23.15 -48.64 -34.17
C MET A 955 24.21 -49.69 -34.46
N THR A 956 25.25 -49.82 -33.62
CA THR A 956 26.30 -50.85 -33.79
C THR A 956 25.76 -52.24 -33.45
N ILE A 957 24.87 -52.35 -32.45
CA ILE A 957 24.19 -53.60 -32.11
C ILE A 957 23.16 -53.98 -33.20
N LEU A 958 22.35 -53.03 -33.71
CA LEU A 958 21.39 -53.28 -34.79
C LEU A 958 22.07 -53.64 -36.12
N SER A 959 23.19 -52.99 -36.46
CA SER A 959 23.97 -53.34 -37.66
C SER A 959 24.65 -54.71 -37.53
N SER A 960 25.02 -55.13 -36.32
CA SER A 960 25.53 -56.49 -36.06
C SER A 960 24.43 -57.56 -36.16
N PHE A 961 23.19 -57.21 -35.81
CA PHE A 961 22.03 -58.12 -35.95
C PHE A 961 21.48 -58.22 -37.38
N LEU A 962 21.73 -57.23 -38.24
CA LEU A 962 21.34 -57.26 -39.65
C LEU A 962 22.38 -57.94 -40.57
N LEU A 963 23.57 -58.24 -40.05
CA LEU A 963 24.65 -58.96 -40.75
C LEU A 963 24.76 -60.45 -40.35
N LEU A 964 23.92 -60.91 -39.42
CA LEU A 964 23.66 -62.31 -39.07
C LEU A 964 22.34 -62.76 -39.71
#